data_AF-A0AAD9DEL1-F1
#
_entry.id   AF-A0AAD9DEL1-F1
#
_cell.length_a   1.000
_cell.length_b   1.000
_cell.length_c   1.000
_cell.angle_alpha   90.00
_cell.angle_beta   90.00
_cell.angle_gamma   90.00
#
_symmetry.space_group_name_H-M   'P 1'
#
loop_
_entity.id
_entity.type
_entity.pdbx_description
1 polymer ?
#
loop_
_entity_poly.entity_id
_entity_poly.type
_entity_poly.pdbx_seq_one_letter_code
_entity_poly.pdbx_strand_id
1 'polypeptide(L)'
;MMEVDNPAMAYGEDPYGAADEQAAYGHNGEYNGDDYYGDETMLDLDSMPVTQEDAWAVISAYFDEKGLVRQQLDSFNEFIQNTMQELVDDSGSIRVSPEIQHLVGYDEQGFDEVMGSDTKKVFEVKFGQVYLSKPTTVEKDGTVTNMFPHEARLRNLTYAAPLYVDVTMNEYRVPSDTNVGDPAEEMGEPISTEEARKEFLGYVPIMLRSLFCVLSDKDDAQLADLGECIYDQGGYFVINGSEKVIVAQERMSNNHVYAFKKKADSKFSWVIETRSQVENSTRPTSTLYIQMYKKGGKGAIEGNQIRSTLPYIRTDIPVVIIFRALGYVADRDIIEHVVYDLSDGEMMDLFRPSLEESFVIQKQEVALDFIGRRGSAKDVTKDDRIRYAAGILQKEVLPHVGTEEHCETKKGFFMGYAVHKLLMCKLGRADEDDRDHFGKKRLDLAGPLLGGLFRVLFRKLTKDVRRHLQRCLDEGKHFNVGAAIKSSHISDGLKYSLATGNWGDKGNTSKAGVSQVLNRLTYASSLSHLRRSNTPLARTGKQAKPRQLHNSHWGMVCPAETPEGQAVGLVKNMALMAYITTGTSQVPVMEFLEEFSTENLTDILPSVIAEPNTCKIFVNGNWVGIHRDPKQLVHTFRSLRRMIDIDAEVSIVRDITESEVRIYTDAGRICRPLFIVNDMELAIKKRHISALQGISTDQKQLTWTDLLMEGLVEYIDTEEEETTMIAMEPKDLDLSEGEPYSTTYTHCEIHPSMILGICASIIPFPITIKVPVTPIKVPWVSRPWEFTHRTIKFEWTPWLMCCIIHKSLFVLLVQWSSFTFVSCPVV
;
A
#
# COMPACT_ATOMS: atom_id res chain seq x y z
N MET A 1 46.49 -42.70 17.18
CA MET A 1 46.67 -43.83 18.11
C MET A 1 45.27 -44.33 18.44
N MET A 2 44.76 -45.16 17.53
CA MET A 2 44.47 -46.60 17.71
C MET A 2 43.08 -46.76 18.36
N GLU A 3 42.04 -47.05 17.56
CA GLU A 3 41.67 -48.35 16.95
C GLU A 3 41.26 -49.38 18.02
N VAL A 4 39.97 -49.74 18.09
CA VAL A 4 39.29 -50.89 17.43
C VAL A 4 39.53 -52.19 18.23
N ASP A 5 38.47 -52.82 18.75
CA ASP A 5 38.08 -54.20 18.39
C ASP A 5 36.86 -54.74 19.18
N ASN A 6 35.94 -55.31 18.41
CA ASN A 6 34.84 -56.24 18.78
C ASN A 6 35.43 -57.70 18.76
N PRO A 7 34.73 -58.86 18.92
CA PRO A 7 33.32 -59.15 19.19
C PRO A 7 32.99 -60.40 20.10
N ALA A 8 31.68 -60.65 20.26
CA ALA A 8 30.94 -61.93 20.31
C ALA A 8 30.98 -62.86 21.56
N MET A 9 29.78 -63.13 22.12
CA MET A 9 29.21 -64.49 22.26
C MET A 9 27.68 -64.44 22.50
N ALA A 10 27.00 -65.42 21.92
CA ALA A 10 25.56 -65.60 21.79
C ALA A 10 24.90 -66.31 22.98
N TYR A 11 23.59 -66.11 23.18
CA TYR A 11 22.59 -67.15 23.51
C TYR A 11 21.21 -66.63 23.07
N GLY A 12 20.43 -67.47 22.40
CA GLY A 12 19.09 -67.15 21.88
C GLY A 12 17.95 -67.68 22.74
N GLU A 13 16.72 -67.48 22.28
CA GLU A 13 15.58 -68.43 22.33
C GLU A 13 14.33 -67.79 21.66
N ASP A 14 13.60 -68.61 20.88
CA ASP A 14 12.25 -68.36 20.31
C ASP A 14 11.17 -68.24 21.41
N PRO A 15 9.94 -67.73 21.12
CA PRO A 15 8.86 -68.64 20.73
C PRO A 15 7.73 -68.09 19.80
N TYR A 16 7.31 -68.95 18.86
CA TYR A 16 5.95 -69.36 18.43
C TYR A 16 4.85 -68.37 17.99
N GLY A 17 4.17 -68.77 16.90
CA GLY A 17 2.84 -68.32 16.51
C GLY A 17 1.85 -69.47 16.22
N ALA A 18 0.65 -69.05 15.78
CA ALA A 18 -0.37 -69.74 14.96
C ALA A 18 -1.65 -70.35 15.60
N ALA A 19 -2.78 -69.87 15.02
CA ALA A 19 -4.05 -70.54 14.64
C ALA A 19 -5.00 -71.03 15.75
N ASP A 20 -6.33 -71.13 15.62
CA ASP A 20 -7.41 -70.86 14.64
C ASP A 20 -8.73 -71.15 15.41
N GLU A 21 -9.88 -70.58 15.05
CA GLU A 21 -11.15 -71.35 14.91
C GLU A 21 -12.35 -70.51 14.43
N GLN A 22 -13.13 -71.14 13.55
CA GLN A 22 -14.30 -70.65 12.81
C GLN A 22 -15.60 -70.77 13.60
N ALA A 23 -16.60 -69.92 13.32
CA ALA A 23 -17.98 -70.35 13.05
C ALA A 23 -18.89 -69.19 12.60
N ALA A 24 -19.58 -69.37 11.48
CA ALA A 24 -20.73 -68.58 11.04
C ALA A 24 -22.02 -69.33 11.39
N TYR A 25 -23.12 -68.61 11.69
CA TYR A 25 -24.53 -68.86 11.30
C TYR A 25 -25.50 -68.05 12.17
N GLY A 26 -26.49 -67.40 11.56
CA GLY A 26 -27.79 -67.12 12.21
C GLY A 26 -28.28 -65.67 12.17
N HIS A 27 -29.19 -65.39 11.22
CA HIS A 27 -29.85 -64.12 10.96
C HIS A 27 -31.25 -64.09 11.61
N ASN A 28 -31.65 -62.94 12.18
CA ASN A 28 -33.00 -62.34 12.27
C ASN A 28 -33.31 -61.72 13.64
N GLY A 29 -33.71 -60.44 13.63
CA GLY A 29 -34.35 -59.77 14.76
C GLY A 29 -34.18 -58.25 14.69
N GLU A 30 -35.12 -57.57 14.02
CA GLU A 30 -35.33 -56.13 14.12
C GLU A 30 -35.50 -55.71 15.59
N TYR A 31 -34.78 -54.67 16.01
CA TYR A 31 -35.19 -53.81 17.12
C TYR A 31 -34.86 -52.36 16.77
N ASN A 32 -35.92 -51.58 16.57
CA ASN A 32 -35.87 -50.13 16.63
C ASN A 32 -35.32 -49.69 18.00
N GLY A 33 -34.39 -48.75 17.96
CA GLY A 33 -33.86 -48.06 19.12
C GLY A 33 -33.34 -46.70 18.67
N ASP A 34 -34.28 -45.77 18.44
CA ASP A 34 -33.99 -44.35 18.65
C ASP A 34 -33.58 -44.20 20.11
N ASP A 35 -32.33 -43.84 20.37
CA ASP A 35 -31.94 -43.14 21.61
C ASP A 35 -30.51 -42.57 21.48
N TYR A 36 -30.44 -41.24 21.60
CA TYR A 36 -29.37 -40.46 22.24
C TYR A 36 -27.92 -40.63 21.78
N TYR A 37 -27.52 -39.87 20.74
CA TYR A 37 -26.13 -39.43 20.53
C TYR A 37 -26.07 -38.02 19.88
N GLY A 38 -26.83 -37.07 20.41
CA GLY A 38 -26.96 -35.73 19.80
C GLY A 38 -26.24 -34.57 20.47
N ASP A 39 -25.91 -34.66 21.77
CA ASP A 39 -25.58 -33.44 22.55
C ASP A 39 -24.32 -33.54 23.43
N GLU A 40 -23.82 -34.76 23.74
CA GLU A 40 -22.65 -34.92 24.62
C GLU A 40 -21.29 -34.77 23.90
N THR A 41 -21.23 -34.85 22.56
CA THR A 41 -19.96 -34.78 21.79
C THR A 41 -19.50 -33.36 21.48
N MET A 42 -20.39 -32.35 21.50
CA MET A 42 -20.04 -30.96 21.24
C MET A 42 -19.32 -30.30 22.42
N LEU A 43 -19.68 -30.67 23.66
CA LEU A 43 -19.09 -30.12 24.88
C LEU A 43 -17.62 -30.52 25.07
N ASP A 44 -17.20 -31.66 24.51
CA ASP A 44 -15.83 -32.17 24.65
C ASP A 44 -14.85 -31.42 23.72
N LEU A 45 -15.30 -31.00 22.52
CA LEU A 45 -14.46 -30.35 21.51
C LEU A 45 -14.01 -28.93 21.90
N ASP A 46 -14.82 -28.19 22.66
CA ASP A 46 -14.45 -26.84 23.12
C ASP A 46 -13.36 -26.87 24.20
N SER A 47 -13.20 -27.99 24.91
CA SER A 47 -12.18 -28.17 25.95
C SER A 47 -10.85 -28.69 25.41
N MET A 48 -10.82 -29.24 24.19
CA MET A 48 -9.60 -29.79 23.61
C MET A 48 -8.67 -28.67 23.09
N PRO A 49 -7.36 -28.75 23.37
CA PRO A 49 -6.41 -27.80 22.81
C PRO A 49 -6.29 -27.98 21.29
N VAL A 50 -6.09 -26.85 20.60
CA VAL A 50 -5.82 -26.82 19.16
C VAL A 50 -4.37 -27.27 18.91
N THR A 51 -4.19 -28.23 18.01
CA THR A 51 -2.86 -28.76 17.67
C THR A 51 -2.26 -28.07 16.44
N GLN A 52 -0.96 -28.30 16.18
CA GLN A 52 -0.33 -27.80 14.96
C GLN A 52 -0.88 -28.43 13.67
N GLU A 53 -1.39 -29.66 13.73
CA GLU A 53 -2.00 -30.30 12.56
C GLU A 53 -3.30 -29.60 12.18
N ASP A 54 -4.07 -29.17 13.18
CA ASP A 54 -5.32 -28.45 12.98
C ASP A 54 -5.10 -27.08 12.30
N ALA A 55 -3.95 -26.45 12.52
CA ALA A 55 -3.60 -25.19 11.86
C ALA A 55 -3.56 -25.31 10.33
N TRP A 56 -3.25 -26.49 9.77
CA TRP A 56 -3.25 -26.71 8.32
C TRP A 56 -4.65 -26.68 7.72
N ALA A 57 -5.70 -27.00 8.48
CA ALA A 57 -7.07 -26.84 8.02
C ALA A 57 -7.42 -25.36 7.84
N VAL A 58 -7.00 -24.51 8.79
CA VAL A 58 -7.16 -23.06 8.72
C VAL A 58 -6.36 -22.46 7.56
N ILE A 59 -5.11 -22.89 7.38
CA ILE A 59 -4.26 -22.46 6.26
C ILE A 59 -4.86 -22.85 4.91
N SER A 60 -5.44 -24.05 4.81
CA SER A 60 -6.09 -24.50 3.58
C SER A 60 -7.30 -23.63 3.25
N ALA A 61 -8.15 -23.35 4.24
CA ALA A 61 -9.29 -22.43 4.09
C ALA A 61 -8.85 -21.02 3.64
N TYR A 62 -7.73 -20.50 4.16
CA TYR A 62 -7.16 -19.22 3.72
C TYR A 62 -6.80 -19.24 2.22
N PHE A 63 -6.07 -20.26 1.76
CA PHE A 63 -5.62 -20.33 0.37
C PHE A 63 -6.72 -20.71 -0.62
N ASP A 64 -7.75 -21.45 -0.19
CA ASP A 64 -8.91 -21.77 -1.02
C ASP A 64 -9.73 -20.51 -1.33
N GLU A 65 -9.87 -19.60 -0.36
CA GLU A 65 -10.63 -18.36 -0.55
C GLU A 65 -9.78 -17.23 -1.19
N LYS A 66 -8.57 -17.00 -0.68
CA LYS A 66 -7.72 -15.87 -1.12
C LYS A 66 -6.87 -16.24 -2.34
N GLY A 67 -6.37 -17.46 -2.44
CA GLY A 67 -5.37 -17.83 -3.44
C GLY A 67 -3.99 -17.18 -3.19
N LEU A 68 -3.10 -17.25 -4.19
CA LEU A 68 -1.68 -16.84 -4.04
C LEU A 68 -1.34 -15.47 -4.66
N VAL A 69 -2.20 -14.94 -5.52
CA VAL A 69 -1.94 -13.71 -6.31
C VAL A 69 -2.96 -12.61 -5.99
N ARG A 70 -3.72 -12.78 -4.90
CA ARG A 70 -4.86 -11.95 -4.52
C ARG A 70 -4.53 -10.46 -4.48
N GLN A 71 -3.39 -10.09 -3.93
CA GLN A 71 -2.95 -8.70 -3.80
C GLN A 71 -2.89 -7.96 -5.14
N GLN A 72 -2.52 -8.62 -6.24
CA GLN A 72 -2.48 -7.98 -7.56
C GLN A 72 -3.89 -7.77 -8.12
N LEU A 73 -4.77 -8.76 -7.93
CA LEU A 73 -6.14 -8.74 -8.40
C LEU A 73 -6.97 -7.72 -7.63
N ASP A 74 -6.92 -7.73 -6.30
CA ASP A 74 -7.68 -6.80 -5.44
C ASP A 74 -7.23 -5.36 -5.68
N SER A 75 -5.91 -5.12 -5.74
CA SER A 75 -5.39 -3.79 -6.06
C SER A 75 -5.83 -3.29 -7.45
N PHE A 76 -5.91 -4.17 -8.45
CA PHE A 76 -6.41 -3.78 -9.78
C PHE A 76 -7.92 -3.57 -9.80
N ASN A 77 -8.69 -4.40 -9.09
CA ASN A 77 -10.14 -4.27 -8.99
C ASN A 77 -10.51 -2.94 -8.32
N GLU A 78 -9.85 -2.60 -7.21
CA GLU A 78 -10.03 -1.32 -6.51
C GLU A 78 -9.76 -0.12 -7.42
N PHE A 79 -8.68 -0.20 -8.22
CA PHE A 79 -8.37 0.84 -9.19
C PHE A 79 -9.48 1.05 -10.23
N ILE A 80 -10.06 -0.03 -10.76
CA ILE A 80 -11.10 0.07 -11.78
C ILE A 80 -12.44 0.51 -11.18
N GLN A 81 -12.80 0.03 -9.98
CA GLN A 81 -14.09 0.30 -9.36
C GLN A 81 -14.17 1.72 -8.77
N ASN A 82 -13.15 2.13 -8.01
CA ASN A 82 -13.21 3.35 -7.21
C ASN A 82 -12.18 4.38 -7.69
N THR A 83 -10.89 4.04 -7.64
CA THR A 83 -9.81 5.03 -7.86
C THR A 83 -9.89 5.73 -9.22
N MET A 84 -10.29 5.03 -10.28
CA MET A 84 -10.42 5.64 -11.61
C MET A 84 -11.48 6.73 -11.65
N GLN A 85 -12.63 6.52 -10.98
CA GLN A 85 -13.70 7.49 -10.90
C GLN A 85 -13.26 8.70 -10.06
N GLU A 86 -12.66 8.46 -8.89
CA GLU A 86 -12.13 9.53 -8.03
C GLU A 86 -11.11 10.42 -8.76
N LEU A 87 -10.25 9.83 -9.59
CA LEU A 87 -9.26 10.59 -10.37
C LEU A 87 -9.89 11.45 -11.48
N VAL A 88 -11.02 11.02 -12.04
CA VAL A 88 -11.78 11.82 -13.01
C VAL A 88 -12.49 12.96 -12.30
N ASP A 89 -13.07 12.70 -11.13
CA ASP A 89 -13.76 13.72 -10.33
C ASP A 89 -12.79 14.79 -9.79
N ASP A 90 -11.61 14.39 -9.28
CA ASP A 90 -10.58 15.33 -8.78
C ASP A 90 -9.92 16.16 -9.89
N SER A 91 -10.07 15.76 -11.16
CA SER A 91 -9.53 16.55 -12.27
C SER A 91 -10.22 17.91 -12.43
N GLY A 92 -11.42 18.06 -11.84
CA GLY A 92 -12.21 19.28 -11.85
C GLY A 92 -12.82 19.63 -13.21
N SER A 93 -13.47 20.78 -13.27
CA SER A 93 -14.08 21.32 -14.48
C SER A 93 -13.08 22.13 -15.32
N ILE A 94 -13.19 22.02 -16.65
CA ILE A 94 -12.44 22.85 -17.57
C ILE A 94 -13.25 24.11 -17.86
N ARG A 95 -12.82 25.26 -17.33
CA ARG A 95 -13.42 26.57 -17.62
C ARG A 95 -12.60 27.36 -18.64
N VAL A 96 -13.26 27.87 -19.69
CA VAL A 96 -12.65 28.64 -20.77
C VAL A 96 -13.55 29.83 -21.16
N SER A 97 -12.95 30.99 -21.38
CA SER A 97 -13.60 32.17 -21.97
C SER A 97 -12.97 32.50 -23.33
N PRO A 98 -13.74 33.00 -24.31
CA PRO A 98 -13.19 33.50 -25.57
C PRO A 98 -12.23 34.67 -25.36
N GLU A 99 -11.11 34.70 -26.09
CA GLU A 99 -10.20 35.87 -26.07
C GLU A 99 -10.72 36.95 -27.03
N ILE A 100 -10.98 38.16 -26.52
CA ILE A 100 -11.62 39.26 -27.27
C ILE A 100 -10.73 39.79 -28.42
N GLN A 101 -9.43 39.47 -28.43
CA GLN A 101 -8.44 40.03 -29.37
C GLN A 101 -8.56 39.58 -30.83
N HIS A 102 -9.48 38.65 -31.17
CA HIS A 102 -9.61 38.10 -32.53
C HIS A 102 -10.90 38.46 -33.29
N LEU A 103 -11.75 39.33 -32.75
CA LEU A 103 -12.86 39.94 -33.50
C LEU A 103 -12.35 41.05 -34.44
N VAL A 104 -11.64 40.67 -35.50
CA VAL A 104 -11.26 41.60 -36.58
C VAL A 104 -12.50 41.89 -37.42
N GLY A 105 -13.16 43.03 -37.17
CA GLY A 105 -14.28 43.48 -38.02
C GLY A 105 -15.33 44.40 -37.39
N TYR A 106 -15.22 44.75 -36.10
CA TYR A 106 -16.10 45.75 -35.50
C TYR A 106 -15.28 46.99 -35.11
N ASP A 107 -15.63 48.13 -35.71
CA ASP A 107 -15.06 49.44 -35.37
C ASP A 107 -15.21 49.71 -33.87
N GLU A 108 -14.09 50.09 -33.23
CA GLU A 108 -13.98 50.43 -31.81
C GLU A 108 -14.90 51.60 -31.37
N GLN A 109 -15.60 52.25 -32.29
CA GLN A 109 -16.47 53.41 -32.01
C GLN A 109 -17.97 53.12 -32.16
N GLY A 110 -18.36 51.93 -32.64
CA GLY A 110 -19.77 51.53 -32.79
C GLY A 110 -20.26 50.50 -31.78
N PHE A 111 -19.39 50.03 -30.88
CA PHE A 111 -19.68 48.91 -29.99
C PHE A 111 -20.21 49.31 -28.60
N ASP A 112 -20.03 50.58 -28.21
CA ASP A 112 -20.42 51.09 -26.88
C ASP A 112 -21.92 51.43 -26.74
N GLU A 113 -22.68 51.54 -27.83
CA GLU A 113 -24.09 51.99 -27.76
C GLU A 113 -25.15 50.87 -27.85
N VAL A 114 -24.78 49.63 -28.19
CA VAL A 114 -25.77 48.53 -28.41
C VAL A 114 -25.73 47.43 -27.35
N MET A 115 -24.66 47.34 -26.54
CA MET A 115 -24.57 46.32 -25.48
C MET A 115 -24.06 46.92 -24.18
N GLY A 116 -24.97 47.45 -23.37
CA GLY A 116 -24.75 47.42 -21.94
C GLY A 116 -24.70 45.95 -21.48
N SER A 117 -23.52 45.40 -21.22
CA SER A 117 -23.39 44.32 -20.23
C SER A 117 -21.93 44.14 -19.82
N ASP A 118 -21.65 44.35 -18.54
CA ASP A 118 -20.48 43.91 -17.79
C ASP A 118 -20.32 42.37 -17.78
N THR A 119 -20.60 41.65 -18.88
CA THR A 119 -20.69 40.19 -18.87
C THR A 119 -19.91 39.52 -20.00
N LYS A 120 -19.20 38.44 -19.66
CA LYS A 120 -18.47 37.55 -20.56
C LYS A 120 -19.09 36.16 -20.60
N LYS A 121 -19.00 35.51 -21.75
CA LYS A 121 -19.40 34.10 -21.92
C LYS A 121 -18.29 33.18 -21.42
N VAL A 122 -18.66 32.17 -20.63
CA VAL A 122 -17.73 31.15 -20.13
C VAL A 122 -18.31 29.78 -20.41
N PHE A 123 -17.49 28.90 -20.95
CA PHE A 123 -17.84 27.51 -21.20
C PHE A 123 -17.14 26.63 -20.17
N GLU A 124 -17.90 25.72 -19.58
CA GLU A 124 -17.43 24.75 -18.61
C GLU A 124 -17.66 23.33 -19.14
N VAL A 125 -16.61 22.54 -19.20
CA VAL A 125 -16.70 21.11 -19.54
C VAL A 125 -16.38 20.30 -18.29
N LYS A 126 -17.31 19.43 -17.88
CA LYS A 126 -17.17 18.53 -16.75
C LYS A 126 -17.27 17.09 -17.23
N PHE A 127 -16.35 16.25 -16.74
CA PHE A 127 -16.42 14.80 -16.90
C PHE A 127 -17.23 14.22 -15.74
N GLY A 128 -18.13 13.29 -16.04
CA GLY A 128 -18.99 12.61 -15.07
C GLY A 128 -18.61 11.14 -14.90
N GLN A 129 -19.62 10.28 -14.88
CA GLN A 129 -19.46 8.85 -14.63
C GLN A 129 -18.65 8.16 -15.74
N VAL A 130 -17.72 7.31 -15.32
CA VAL A 130 -16.93 6.45 -16.19
C VAL A 130 -17.60 5.08 -16.32
N TYR A 131 -17.61 4.53 -17.54
CA TYR A 131 -18.11 3.19 -17.82
C TYR A 131 -17.03 2.35 -18.50
N LEU A 132 -16.75 1.19 -17.92
CA LEU A 132 -15.85 0.20 -18.50
C LEU A 132 -16.68 -0.98 -19.04
N SER A 133 -16.39 -1.38 -20.27
CA SER A 133 -17.00 -2.56 -20.89
C SER A 133 -16.13 -3.82 -20.72
N LYS A 134 -16.63 -5.00 -21.12
CA LYS A 134 -15.78 -6.20 -21.19
C LYS A 134 -14.78 -6.07 -22.36
N PRO A 135 -13.63 -6.78 -22.33
CA PRO A 135 -12.65 -6.75 -23.40
C PRO A 135 -13.23 -7.11 -24.77
N THR A 136 -13.10 -6.19 -25.72
CA THR A 136 -13.58 -6.34 -27.10
C THR A 136 -12.49 -5.96 -28.10
N THR A 137 -12.55 -6.56 -29.28
CA THR A 137 -11.72 -6.17 -30.42
C THR A 137 -12.61 -5.72 -31.58
N VAL A 138 -12.09 -4.79 -32.38
CA VAL A 138 -12.72 -4.36 -33.63
C VAL A 138 -11.93 -5.02 -34.75
N GLU A 139 -12.57 -5.94 -35.46
CA GLU A 139 -11.97 -6.60 -36.61
C GLU A 139 -11.84 -5.62 -37.79
N LYS A 140 -11.05 -6.01 -38.81
CA LYS A 140 -10.86 -5.17 -40.01
C LYS A 140 -12.15 -4.84 -40.74
N ASP A 141 -13.15 -5.72 -40.62
CA ASP A 141 -14.47 -5.56 -41.23
C ASP A 141 -15.39 -4.63 -40.40
N GLY A 142 -14.89 -4.08 -39.29
CA GLY A 142 -15.62 -3.18 -38.39
C GLY A 142 -16.51 -3.90 -37.38
N THR A 143 -16.59 -5.23 -37.42
CA THR A 143 -17.35 -6.02 -36.44
C THR A 143 -16.66 -6.01 -35.08
N VAL A 144 -17.43 -5.74 -34.04
CA VAL A 144 -16.97 -5.79 -32.65
C VAL A 144 -17.20 -7.21 -32.11
N THR A 145 -16.15 -7.87 -31.69
CA THR A 145 -16.19 -9.22 -31.08
C THR A 145 -15.59 -9.19 -29.68
N ASN A 146 -16.04 -10.09 -28.82
CA ASN A 146 -15.42 -10.28 -27.51
C ASN A 146 -14.00 -10.81 -27.68
N MET A 147 -13.04 -10.22 -26.99
CA MET A 147 -11.66 -10.66 -27.05
C MET A 147 -11.43 -11.74 -25.98
N PHE A 148 -10.89 -12.89 -26.37
CA PHE A 148 -10.42 -13.91 -25.42
C PHE A 148 -8.91 -13.78 -25.16
N PRO A 149 -8.42 -14.09 -23.95
CA PRO A 149 -6.99 -13.97 -23.63
C PRO A 149 -6.07 -14.83 -24.49
N HIS A 150 -6.38 -16.12 -24.70
CA HIS A 150 -5.58 -16.98 -25.59
C HIS A 150 -5.45 -16.42 -27.01
N GLU A 151 -6.53 -15.83 -27.54
CA GLU A 151 -6.56 -15.21 -28.85
C GLU A 151 -5.67 -13.97 -28.89
N ALA A 152 -5.73 -13.13 -27.85
CA ALA A 152 -4.87 -11.96 -27.72
C ALA A 152 -3.39 -12.34 -27.71
N ARG A 153 -3.02 -13.45 -27.05
CA ARG A 153 -1.65 -14.00 -27.04
C ARG A 153 -1.22 -14.42 -28.46
N LEU A 154 -2.03 -15.24 -29.14
CA LEU A 154 -1.69 -15.81 -30.46
C LEU A 154 -1.65 -14.76 -31.58
N ARG A 155 -2.56 -13.80 -31.58
CA ARG A 155 -2.67 -12.74 -32.60
C ARG A 155 -1.77 -11.53 -32.34
N ASN A 156 -0.95 -11.56 -31.29
CA ASN A 156 -0.15 -10.42 -30.84
C ASN A 156 -0.98 -9.16 -30.57
N LEU A 157 -2.20 -9.31 -30.03
CA LEU A 157 -3.07 -8.20 -29.66
C LEU A 157 -2.86 -7.79 -28.21
N THR A 158 -3.39 -6.62 -27.85
CA THR A 158 -3.46 -6.18 -26.45
C THR A 158 -4.85 -6.52 -25.92
N TYR A 159 -4.89 -7.25 -24.81
CA TYR A 159 -6.12 -7.55 -24.10
C TYR A 159 -6.58 -6.32 -23.30
N ALA A 160 -7.52 -5.58 -23.87
CA ALA A 160 -8.00 -4.31 -23.34
C ALA A 160 -9.51 -4.15 -23.53
N ALA A 161 -10.12 -3.35 -22.65
CA ALA A 161 -11.52 -3.00 -22.68
C ALA A 161 -11.72 -1.53 -23.07
N PRO A 162 -12.75 -1.20 -23.87
CA PRO A 162 -13.10 0.19 -24.14
C PRO A 162 -13.70 0.87 -22.90
N LEU A 163 -13.22 2.09 -22.67
CA LEU A 163 -13.58 3.01 -21.60
C LEU A 163 -14.41 4.16 -22.17
N TYR A 164 -15.50 4.48 -21.50
CA TYR A 164 -16.42 5.55 -21.87
C TYR A 164 -16.63 6.50 -20.69
N VAL A 165 -17.01 7.75 -20.98
CA VAL A 165 -17.28 8.76 -19.95
C VAL A 165 -18.47 9.64 -20.36
N ASP A 166 -19.28 10.05 -19.39
CA ASP A 166 -20.28 11.09 -19.62
C ASP A 166 -19.63 12.47 -19.55
N VAL A 167 -19.96 13.35 -20.49
CA VAL A 167 -19.42 14.72 -20.56
C VAL A 167 -20.56 15.71 -20.58
N THR A 168 -20.54 16.67 -19.66
CA THR A 168 -21.52 17.76 -19.59
C THR A 168 -20.84 19.07 -19.91
N MET A 169 -21.40 19.83 -20.85
CA MET A 169 -20.92 21.15 -21.24
C MET A 169 -21.96 22.21 -20.84
N ASN A 170 -21.54 23.16 -20.02
CA ASN A 170 -22.37 24.26 -19.55
C ASN A 170 -21.88 25.59 -20.13
N GLU A 171 -22.80 26.41 -20.64
CA GLU A 171 -22.53 27.80 -21.03
C GLU A 171 -23.05 28.74 -19.95
N TYR A 172 -22.21 29.63 -19.45
CA TYR A 172 -22.54 30.67 -18.47
C TYR A 172 -22.31 32.06 -19.06
N ARG A 173 -23.02 33.06 -18.53
CA ARG A 173 -22.73 34.48 -18.73
C ARG A 173 -22.43 35.09 -17.37
N VAL A 174 -21.17 35.42 -17.14
CA VAL A 174 -20.69 35.91 -15.84
C VAL A 174 -20.15 37.32 -15.95
N PRO A 175 -20.08 38.08 -14.85
CA PRO A 175 -19.47 39.41 -14.85
C PRO A 175 -18.04 39.42 -15.42
N SER A 176 -17.64 40.52 -16.06
CA SER A 176 -16.32 40.68 -16.67
C SER A 176 -15.16 40.48 -15.68
N ASP A 177 -15.38 40.85 -14.41
CA ASP A 177 -14.39 40.80 -13.33
C ASP A 177 -14.18 39.40 -12.73
N THR A 178 -15.05 38.43 -13.03
CA THR A 178 -14.99 37.04 -12.51
C THR A 178 -13.70 36.34 -12.98
N ASN A 179 -12.81 35.92 -12.08
CA ASN A 179 -11.64 35.15 -12.43
C ASN A 179 -12.03 33.72 -12.86
N VAL A 180 -12.14 33.51 -14.18
CA VAL A 180 -12.46 32.22 -14.81
C VAL A 180 -11.45 31.11 -14.45
N GLY A 181 -10.25 31.48 -13.99
CA GLY A 181 -9.23 30.55 -13.54
C GLY A 181 -9.41 30.05 -12.10
N ASP A 182 -10.28 30.67 -11.30
CA ASP A 182 -10.55 30.26 -9.93
C ASP A 182 -11.74 29.28 -9.86
N PRO A 183 -11.56 28.05 -9.37
CA PRO A 183 -12.65 27.11 -9.17
C PRO A 183 -13.69 27.58 -8.14
N ALA A 184 -13.28 28.42 -7.18
CA ALA A 184 -14.12 28.86 -6.05
C ALA A 184 -15.13 29.96 -6.41
N GLU A 185 -14.99 30.59 -7.58
CA GLU A 185 -15.95 31.61 -8.00
C GLU A 185 -17.25 30.98 -8.52
N GLU A 186 -18.38 31.44 -7.98
CA GLU A 186 -19.73 31.03 -8.38
C GLU A 186 -20.12 31.66 -9.72
N MET A 187 -20.57 30.82 -10.66
CA MET A 187 -20.86 31.23 -12.05
C MET A 187 -22.36 31.47 -12.31
N GLY A 188 -23.21 31.29 -11.28
CA GLY A 188 -24.67 31.34 -11.41
C GLY A 188 -25.27 30.13 -12.14
N GLU A 189 -26.52 30.24 -12.59
CA GLU A 189 -27.21 29.19 -13.36
C GLU A 189 -26.69 29.12 -14.81
N PRO A 190 -26.52 27.90 -15.38
CA PRO A 190 -26.13 27.74 -16.77
C PRO A 190 -27.24 28.18 -17.72
N ILE A 191 -26.87 28.89 -18.79
CA ILE A 191 -27.77 29.31 -19.88
C ILE A 191 -28.19 28.11 -20.72
N SER A 192 -27.25 27.21 -20.97
CA SER A 192 -27.49 25.96 -21.70
C SER A 192 -26.57 24.86 -21.20
N THR A 193 -27.11 23.65 -21.17
CA THR A 193 -26.38 22.44 -20.82
C THR A 193 -26.51 21.43 -21.97
N GLU A 194 -25.38 21.00 -22.51
CA GLU A 194 -25.29 19.92 -23.48
C GLU A 194 -24.70 18.68 -22.81
N GLU A 195 -25.39 17.56 -22.89
CA GLU A 195 -24.92 16.28 -22.36
C GLU A 195 -24.51 15.35 -23.50
N ALA A 196 -23.26 14.91 -23.48
CA ALA A 196 -22.75 13.83 -24.33
C ALA A 196 -22.57 12.58 -23.46
N ARG A 197 -23.41 11.56 -23.67
CA ARG A 197 -23.38 10.33 -22.89
C ARG A 197 -22.50 9.28 -23.53
N LYS A 198 -21.71 8.58 -22.71
CA LYS A 198 -20.83 7.46 -23.11
C LYS A 198 -19.90 7.82 -24.27
N GLU A 199 -19.21 8.96 -24.15
CA GLU A 199 -18.17 9.33 -25.10
C GLU A 199 -16.95 8.41 -24.95
N PHE A 200 -16.38 7.98 -26.08
CA PHE A 200 -15.27 7.03 -26.07
C PHE A 200 -13.96 7.68 -25.63
N LEU A 201 -13.42 7.22 -24.50
CA LEU A 201 -12.23 7.79 -23.88
C LEU A 201 -10.95 7.07 -24.30
N GLY A 202 -11.01 5.77 -24.55
CA GLY A 202 -9.87 4.95 -24.97
C GLY A 202 -9.97 3.50 -24.54
N TYR A 203 -8.89 2.75 -24.71
CA TYR A 203 -8.78 1.35 -24.26
C TYR A 203 -7.92 1.25 -23.01
N VAL A 204 -8.39 0.51 -22.02
CA VAL A 204 -7.66 0.18 -20.78
C VAL A 204 -7.27 -1.29 -20.79
N PRO A 205 -5.97 -1.64 -20.68
CA PRO A 205 -5.54 -3.03 -20.53
C PRO A 205 -6.14 -3.69 -19.29
N ILE A 206 -6.71 -4.88 -19.45
CA ILE A 206 -7.38 -5.61 -18.36
C ILE A 206 -6.49 -6.71 -17.82
N MET A 207 -6.39 -6.81 -16.49
CA MET A 207 -5.66 -7.89 -15.83
C MET A 207 -6.43 -9.21 -15.95
N LEU A 208 -5.73 -10.30 -16.24
CA LEU A 208 -6.38 -11.62 -16.32
C LEU A 208 -6.86 -12.09 -14.94
N ARG A 209 -8.04 -12.74 -14.91
CA ARG A 209 -8.78 -13.17 -13.71
C ARG A 209 -9.27 -12.04 -12.79
N SER A 210 -9.12 -10.77 -13.19
CA SER A 210 -9.78 -9.64 -12.50
C SER A 210 -11.29 -9.65 -12.71
N LEU A 211 -12.04 -8.85 -11.92
CA LEU A 211 -13.50 -8.79 -11.97
C LEU A 211 -14.06 -8.43 -13.36
N PHE A 212 -13.33 -7.60 -14.12
CA PHE A 212 -13.73 -7.16 -15.46
C PHE A 212 -13.18 -8.07 -16.58
N CYS A 213 -12.49 -9.15 -16.23
CA CYS A 213 -11.99 -10.13 -17.18
C CYS A 213 -13.12 -11.06 -17.66
N VAL A 214 -13.01 -11.57 -18.90
CA VAL A 214 -13.94 -12.60 -19.41
C VAL A 214 -13.83 -13.92 -18.62
N LEU A 215 -12.70 -14.15 -17.94
CA LEU A 215 -12.39 -15.39 -17.22
C LEU A 215 -12.82 -15.43 -15.75
N SER A 216 -13.35 -14.33 -15.18
CA SER A 216 -13.69 -14.28 -13.74
C SER A 216 -14.84 -15.23 -13.38
N ASP A 217 -15.87 -15.27 -14.22
CA ASP A 217 -17.14 -15.94 -13.93
C ASP A 217 -17.20 -17.37 -14.51
N LYS A 218 -16.03 -17.98 -14.76
CA LYS A 218 -15.91 -19.26 -15.48
C LYS A 218 -15.45 -20.37 -14.54
N ASP A 219 -16.16 -21.49 -14.61
CA ASP A 219 -15.79 -22.73 -13.92
C ASP A 219 -14.61 -23.43 -14.61
N ASP A 220 -14.03 -24.42 -13.95
CA ASP A 220 -12.87 -25.17 -14.45
C ASP A 220 -13.12 -25.87 -15.79
N ALA A 221 -14.35 -26.31 -16.03
CA ALA A 221 -14.75 -26.95 -17.28
C ALA A 221 -14.79 -25.94 -18.44
N GLN A 222 -15.44 -24.79 -18.24
CA GLN A 222 -15.52 -23.71 -19.21
C GLN A 222 -14.15 -23.12 -19.52
N LEU A 223 -13.25 -23.04 -18.53
CA LEU A 223 -11.87 -22.60 -18.76
C LEU A 223 -11.12 -23.56 -19.67
N ALA A 224 -11.28 -24.87 -19.46
CA ALA A 224 -10.68 -25.88 -20.33
C ALA A 224 -11.26 -25.82 -21.76
N ASP A 225 -12.57 -25.60 -21.90
CA ASP A 225 -13.24 -25.44 -23.20
C ASP A 225 -12.75 -24.21 -23.96
N LEU A 226 -12.47 -23.12 -23.24
CA LEU A 226 -11.88 -21.88 -23.78
C LEU A 226 -10.37 -22.01 -24.08
N GLY A 227 -9.75 -23.16 -23.80
CA GLY A 227 -8.33 -23.40 -24.00
C GLY A 227 -7.44 -22.65 -23.01
N GLU A 228 -7.95 -22.30 -21.83
CA GLU A 228 -7.17 -21.73 -20.73
C GLU A 228 -6.79 -22.80 -19.70
N CYS A 229 -5.73 -22.54 -18.92
CA CYS A 229 -5.28 -23.47 -17.89
C CYS A 229 -6.00 -23.21 -16.55
N ILE A 230 -6.60 -24.25 -15.96
CA ILE A 230 -7.27 -24.18 -14.65
C ILE A 230 -6.35 -23.65 -13.54
N TYR A 231 -5.08 -24.05 -13.55
CA TYR A 231 -4.10 -23.65 -12.54
C TYR A 231 -3.54 -22.23 -12.72
N ASP A 232 -3.84 -21.55 -13.83
CA ASP A 232 -3.38 -20.17 -14.03
C ASP A 232 -4.18 -19.21 -13.13
N GLN A 233 -3.48 -18.63 -12.17
CA GLN A 233 -4.00 -17.72 -11.15
C GLN A 233 -4.25 -16.29 -11.70
N GLY A 234 -3.75 -15.97 -12.90
CA GLY A 234 -3.88 -14.63 -13.47
C GLY A 234 -2.96 -13.61 -12.79
N GLY A 235 -3.41 -12.36 -12.66
CA GLY A 235 -2.60 -11.30 -12.04
C GLY A 235 -1.56 -10.64 -12.95
N TYR A 236 -1.70 -10.81 -14.27
CA TYR A 236 -0.82 -10.23 -15.29
C TYR A 236 -1.64 -9.69 -16.48
N PHE A 237 -0.99 -8.93 -17.35
CA PHE A 237 -1.56 -8.29 -18.54
C PHE A 237 -1.05 -8.95 -19.81
N VAL A 238 -1.87 -8.98 -20.87
CA VAL A 238 -1.44 -9.39 -22.22
C VAL A 238 -1.37 -8.17 -23.12
N ILE A 239 -0.17 -7.82 -23.58
CA ILE A 239 0.09 -6.61 -24.36
C ILE A 239 0.95 -6.97 -25.58
N ASN A 240 0.41 -6.70 -26.78
CA ASN A 240 1.03 -7.12 -28.04
C ASN A 240 1.41 -8.62 -28.04
N GLY A 241 0.52 -9.47 -27.52
CA GLY A 241 0.77 -10.92 -27.33
C GLY A 241 1.70 -11.30 -26.18
N SER A 242 2.50 -10.36 -25.67
CA SER A 242 3.44 -10.61 -24.58
C SER A 242 2.80 -10.44 -23.21
N GLU A 243 3.17 -11.30 -22.28
CA GLU A 243 2.64 -11.29 -20.91
C GLU A 243 3.50 -10.40 -20.02
N LYS A 244 2.84 -9.48 -19.32
CA LYS A 244 3.47 -8.42 -18.54
C LYS A 244 2.95 -8.45 -17.11
N VAL A 245 3.86 -8.48 -16.15
CA VAL A 245 3.57 -8.41 -14.72
C VAL A 245 4.07 -7.09 -14.15
N ILE A 246 3.27 -6.48 -13.28
CA ILE A 246 3.68 -5.31 -12.51
C ILE A 246 4.31 -5.79 -11.21
N VAL A 247 5.57 -5.41 -10.98
CA VAL A 247 6.29 -5.73 -9.75
C VAL A 247 6.01 -4.65 -8.71
N ALA A 248 5.63 -5.07 -7.50
CA ALA A 248 5.36 -4.15 -6.39
C ALA A 248 6.58 -3.27 -6.10
N GLN A 249 6.38 -1.96 -5.92
CA GLN A 249 7.48 -1.03 -5.64
C GLN A 249 7.44 -0.58 -4.18
N GLU A 250 8.52 -0.82 -3.44
CA GLU A 250 8.66 -0.31 -2.09
C GLU A 250 8.90 1.21 -2.11
N ARG A 251 8.19 1.95 -1.27
CA ARG A 251 8.47 3.36 -0.99
C ARG A 251 8.38 3.63 0.51
N MET A 252 8.97 4.73 0.98
CA MET A 252 8.67 5.20 2.34
C MET A 252 7.20 5.62 2.44
N SER A 253 6.59 5.38 3.60
CA SER A 253 5.25 5.86 3.89
C SER A 253 5.24 7.39 3.92
N ASN A 254 4.12 7.95 3.45
CA ASN A 254 3.90 9.39 3.49
C ASN A 254 3.22 9.76 4.81
N ASN A 255 3.08 11.06 5.09
CA ASN A 255 2.43 11.65 6.26
C ASN A 255 3.08 11.30 7.61
N HIS A 256 4.32 10.83 7.59
CA HIS A 256 5.10 10.55 8.79
C HIS A 256 6.17 11.61 9.03
N VAL A 257 6.46 11.88 10.30
CA VAL A 257 7.57 12.73 10.73
C VAL A 257 8.78 11.84 11.04
N TYR A 258 9.77 11.86 10.15
CA TYR A 258 10.99 11.09 10.32
C TYR A 258 12.14 11.95 10.81
N ALA A 259 12.77 11.58 11.93
CA ALA A 259 13.94 12.20 12.50
C ALA A 259 15.20 11.38 12.19
N PHE A 260 16.14 11.98 11.45
CA PHE A 260 17.39 11.34 11.06
C PHE A 260 18.61 12.14 11.53
N LYS A 261 19.59 11.44 12.10
CA LYS A 261 20.91 12.01 12.37
C LYS A 261 21.72 12.07 11.08
N LYS A 262 22.30 13.24 10.79
CA LYS A 262 23.18 13.39 9.62
C LYS A 262 24.64 13.09 10.00
N LYS A 263 25.39 12.57 9.02
CA LYS A 263 26.83 12.30 9.14
C LYS A 263 27.61 13.55 9.55
N ALA A 264 28.81 13.35 10.12
CA ALA A 264 29.64 14.41 10.69
C ALA A 264 29.95 15.57 9.72
N ASP A 265 30.10 15.29 8.42
CA ASP A 265 30.45 16.28 7.38
C ASP A 265 29.27 17.18 6.94
N SER A 266 28.04 16.82 7.30
CA SER A 266 26.87 17.66 7.00
C SER A 266 26.86 18.95 7.82
N LYS A 267 26.39 20.05 7.23
CA LYS A 267 26.11 21.33 7.93
C LYS A 267 25.09 21.17 9.07
N PHE A 268 24.19 20.20 8.90
CA PHE A 268 23.09 19.90 9.82
C PHE A 268 23.45 18.74 10.76
N SER A 269 23.00 18.81 12.01
CA SER A 269 23.11 17.76 13.02
C SER A 269 21.98 16.74 12.85
N TRP A 270 20.76 17.23 12.88
CA TRP A 270 19.52 16.49 12.75
C TRP A 270 18.69 17.08 11.63
N VAL A 271 17.98 16.18 10.93
CA VAL A 271 17.03 16.55 9.89
C VAL A 271 15.76 15.76 10.12
N ILE A 272 14.67 16.49 10.25
CA ILE A 272 13.34 15.93 10.09
C ILE A 272 12.92 16.04 8.63
N GLU A 273 12.34 14.96 8.15
CA GLU A 273 11.75 14.83 6.82
C GLU A 273 10.28 14.43 6.98
N THR A 274 9.39 15.28 6.48
CA THR A 274 7.95 14.98 6.40
C THR A 274 7.54 15.04 4.95
N ARG A 275 7.04 13.92 4.42
CA ARG A 275 6.51 13.84 3.05
C ARG A 275 5.00 13.75 3.11
N SER A 276 4.32 14.84 2.77
CA SER A 276 2.88 14.94 2.89
C SER A 276 2.19 14.62 1.56
N GLN A 277 1.12 13.84 1.64
CA GLN A 277 0.21 13.53 0.55
C GLN A 277 -1.22 13.53 1.07
N VAL A 278 -2.10 14.24 0.36
CA VAL A 278 -3.55 14.17 0.61
C VAL A 278 -4.07 12.88 -0.01
N GLU A 279 -4.87 12.15 0.76
CA GLU A 279 -5.55 10.95 0.31
C GLU A 279 -6.48 11.29 -0.87
N ASN A 280 -6.53 10.41 -1.88
CA ASN A 280 -7.33 10.54 -3.11
C ASN A 280 -7.10 11.82 -3.94
N SER A 281 -6.12 12.66 -3.58
CA SER A 281 -5.83 13.89 -4.31
C SER A 281 -4.86 13.69 -5.47
N THR A 282 -5.08 14.42 -6.55
CA THR A 282 -4.14 14.49 -7.67
C THR A 282 -2.91 15.36 -7.35
N ARG A 283 -2.75 15.91 -6.14
CA ARG A 283 -1.52 16.65 -5.80
C ARG A 283 -0.28 15.72 -5.75
N PRO A 284 0.91 16.20 -6.14
CA PRO A 284 2.15 15.47 -5.90
C PRO A 284 2.47 15.47 -4.40
N THR A 285 3.34 14.54 -3.98
CA THR A 285 3.87 14.52 -2.61
C THR A 285 4.66 15.80 -2.35
N SER A 286 4.29 16.54 -1.31
CA SER A 286 5.00 17.74 -0.86
C SER A 286 5.97 17.38 0.26
N THR A 287 7.24 17.76 0.14
CA THR A 287 8.27 17.42 1.13
C THR A 287 8.70 18.64 1.92
N LEU A 288 8.60 18.54 3.25
CA LEU A 288 9.08 19.52 4.21
C LEU A 288 10.33 18.98 4.91
N TYR A 289 11.38 19.80 5.02
CA TYR A 289 12.56 19.48 5.82
C TYR A 289 12.71 20.46 6.96
N ILE A 290 12.87 19.98 8.20
CA ILE A 290 13.24 20.80 9.36
C ILE A 290 14.64 20.39 9.79
N GLN A 291 15.55 21.34 9.84
CA GLN A 291 16.99 21.06 9.92
C GLN A 291 17.62 21.88 11.03
N MET A 292 18.36 21.22 11.91
CA MET A 292 19.12 21.85 12.98
C MET A 292 20.58 22.02 12.57
N TYR A 293 21.12 23.24 12.68
CA TYR A 293 22.50 23.55 12.34
C TYR A 293 23.47 23.11 13.44
N LYS A 294 24.61 22.51 13.05
CA LYS A 294 25.68 22.13 13.99
C LYS A 294 26.44 23.33 14.56
N LYS A 295 26.70 24.33 13.71
CA LYS A 295 27.41 25.56 14.06
C LYS A 295 26.51 26.74 13.72
N GLY A 296 26.57 27.79 14.53
CA GLY A 296 25.85 29.03 14.25
C GLY A 296 26.19 29.57 12.85
N GLY A 297 25.24 30.21 12.20
CA GLY A 297 25.48 30.95 10.95
C GLY A 297 26.54 32.05 11.14
N LYS A 298 26.90 32.75 10.04
CA LYS A 298 27.78 33.92 10.13
C LYS A 298 27.13 34.98 11.05
N GLY A 299 27.67 35.16 12.26
CA GLY A 299 27.20 36.13 13.26
C GLY A 299 26.38 35.55 14.42
N ALA A 300 26.13 34.23 14.46
CA ALA A 300 25.48 33.59 15.61
C ALA A 300 26.52 33.14 16.65
N ILE A 301 26.28 33.46 17.93
CA ILE A 301 27.17 33.16 19.06
C ILE A 301 27.13 31.65 19.40
N GLU A 302 25.97 31.00 19.20
CA GLU A 302 25.75 29.58 19.50
C GLU A 302 25.22 28.80 18.29
N GLY A 303 25.41 27.47 18.31
CA GLY A 303 24.85 26.54 17.32
C GLY A 303 23.36 26.24 17.56
N ASN A 304 22.84 25.17 16.94
CA ASN A 304 21.49 24.63 17.18
C ASN A 304 20.30 25.44 16.62
N GLN A 305 20.53 26.43 15.78
CA GLN A 305 19.46 27.12 15.05
C GLN A 305 18.65 26.15 14.18
N ILE A 306 17.33 26.25 14.22
CA ILE A 306 16.41 25.38 13.47
C ILE A 306 15.80 26.17 12.31
N ARG A 307 16.03 25.68 11.09
CA ARG A 307 15.44 26.24 9.86
C ARG A 307 14.67 25.16 9.10
N SER A 308 13.71 25.58 8.30
CA SER A 308 12.88 24.72 7.48
C SER A 308 13.02 25.06 6.01
N THR A 309 13.11 24.03 5.17
CA THR A 309 13.05 24.14 3.71
C THR A 309 11.60 23.90 3.27
N LEU A 310 10.93 24.97 2.84
CA LEU A 310 9.57 24.90 2.33
C LEU A 310 9.54 24.52 0.83
N PRO A 311 8.50 23.80 0.37
CA PRO A 311 8.26 23.58 -1.05
C PRO A 311 8.22 24.90 -1.84
N TYR A 312 8.81 24.92 -3.04
CA TYR A 312 8.85 26.08 -3.94
C TYR A 312 9.58 27.33 -3.43
N ILE A 313 10.21 27.26 -2.25
CA ILE A 313 11.06 28.31 -1.68
C ILE A 313 12.53 27.90 -1.84
N ARG A 314 13.39 28.84 -2.27
CA ARG A 314 14.78 28.53 -2.63
C ARG A 314 15.75 28.51 -1.45
N THR A 315 15.39 29.15 -0.35
CA THR A 315 16.27 29.36 0.81
C THR A 315 15.59 28.89 2.08
N ASP A 316 16.36 28.33 3.01
CA ASP A 316 15.84 27.87 4.30
C ASP A 316 15.34 29.04 5.16
N ILE A 317 14.18 28.84 5.79
CA ILE A 317 13.48 29.85 6.59
C ILE A 317 13.54 29.44 8.07
N PRO A 318 13.94 30.32 9.00
CA PRO A 318 13.84 30.06 10.44
C PRO A 318 12.43 29.61 10.85
N VAL A 319 12.33 28.57 11.66
CA VAL A 319 11.04 27.95 12.01
C VAL A 319 10.09 28.93 12.72
N VAL A 320 10.62 29.80 13.58
CA VAL A 320 9.83 30.81 14.30
C VAL A 320 9.17 31.81 13.34
N ILE A 321 9.81 32.15 12.21
CA ILE A 321 9.20 33.02 11.18
C ILE A 321 8.00 32.32 10.52
N ILE A 322 8.05 30.98 10.37
CA ILE A 322 6.93 30.21 9.83
C ILE A 322 5.76 30.23 10.80
N PHE A 323 5.99 30.04 12.10
CA PHE A 323 4.94 30.19 13.12
C PHE A 323 4.31 31.58 13.09
N ARG A 324 5.11 32.64 12.99
CA ARG A 324 4.60 34.01 12.85
C ARG A 324 3.78 34.22 11.57
N ALA A 325 4.16 33.56 10.47
CA ALA A 325 3.42 33.62 9.22
C ALA A 325 2.08 32.86 9.30
N LEU A 326 2.01 31.78 10.08
CA LEU A 326 0.79 31.03 10.38
C LEU A 326 -0.17 31.76 11.34
N GLY A 327 0.27 32.84 11.98
CA GLY A 327 -0.57 33.69 12.85
C GLY A 327 -0.12 33.75 14.32
N TYR A 328 0.88 32.97 14.72
CA TYR A 328 1.38 32.96 16.10
C TYR A 328 2.36 34.12 16.34
N VAL A 329 1.87 35.22 16.90
CA VAL A 329 2.67 36.44 17.12
C VAL A 329 3.38 36.43 18.47
N ALA A 330 2.78 35.90 19.53
CA ALA A 330 3.42 35.88 20.84
C ALA A 330 4.44 34.73 20.93
N ASP A 331 5.63 35.03 21.46
CA ASP A 331 6.69 34.03 21.61
C ASP A 331 6.26 32.91 22.56
N ARG A 332 5.45 33.25 23.58
CA ARG A 332 4.87 32.29 24.52
C ARG A 332 4.03 31.24 23.79
N ASP A 333 3.16 31.66 22.87
CA ASP A 333 2.31 30.74 22.12
C ASP A 333 3.17 29.80 21.27
N ILE A 334 4.20 30.32 20.60
CA ILE A 334 5.12 29.50 19.79
C ILE A 334 5.82 28.45 20.66
N ILE A 335 6.28 28.86 21.84
CA ILE A 335 6.93 27.95 22.79
C ILE A 335 5.96 26.87 23.24
N GLU A 336 4.74 27.22 23.65
CA GLU A 336 3.74 26.25 24.13
C GLU A 336 3.36 25.21 23.07
N HIS A 337 3.43 25.54 21.78
CA HIS A 337 3.19 24.58 20.68
C HIS A 337 4.37 23.64 20.42
N VAL A 338 5.60 24.00 20.83
CA VAL A 338 6.82 23.20 20.62
C VAL A 338 7.19 22.43 21.89
N VAL A 339 7.09 23.07 23.05
CA VAL A 339 7.44 22.56 24.37
C VAL A 339 6.17 22.54 25.19
N TYR A 340 5.52 21.37 25.26
CA TYR A 340 4.25 21.20 25.95
C TYR A 340 4.38 21.44 27.47
N ASP A 341 5.53 21.07 28.05
CA ASP A 341 5.85 21.29 29.46
C ASP A 341 6.87 22.43 29.63
N LEU A 342 6.39 23.61 30.06
CA LEU A 342 7.21 24.78 30.29
C LEU A 342 8.19 24.64 31.47
N SER A 343 8.07 23.59 32.29
CA SER A 343 9.04 23.30 33.35
C SER A 343 10.35 22.70 32.83
N ASP A 344 10.37 22.21 31.59
CA ASP A 344 11.55 21.61 30.96
C ASP A 344 12.55 22.67 30.45
N GLY A 345 13.45 23.09 31.34
CA GLY A 345 14.50 24.06 31.02
C GLY A 345 15.45 23.61 29.90
N GLU A 346 15.73 22.30 29.77
CA GLU A 346 16.69 21.81 28.78
C GLU A 346 16.18 21.98 27.33
N MET A 347 14.92 21.62 27.09
CA MET A 347 14.30 21.78 25.79
C MET A 347 14.12 23.26 25.42
N MET A 348 13.79 24.08 26.41
CA MET A 348 13.69 25.53 26.28
C MET A 348 15.02 26.17 25.88
N ASP A 349 16.12 25.79 26.54
CA ASP A 349 17.44 26.32 26.23
C ASP A 349 17.94 25.88 24.85
N LEU A 350 17.59 24.68 24.38
CA LEU A 350 17.87 24.25 23.01
C LEU A 350 17.08 25.03 21.95
N PHE A 351 15.86 25.48 22.26
CA PHE A 351 15.02 26.22 21.32
C PHE A 351 15.33 27.72 21.29
N ARG A 352 15.85 28.28 22.40
CA ARG A 352 16.19 29.70 22.57
C ARG A 352 16.98 30.32 21.40
N PRO A 353 18.04 29.71 20.83
CA PRO A 353 18.78 30.30 19.71
C PRO A 353 17.94 30.56 18.45
N SER A 354 16.88 29.77 18.24
CA SER A 354 15.97 29.94 17.10
C SER A 354 15.00 31.11 17.29
N LEU A 355 14.63 31.40 18.54
CA LEU A 355 13.83 32.57 18.92
C LEU A 355 14.64 33.86 18.77
N GLU A 356 15.87 33.89 19.26
CA GLU A 356 16.78 35.05 19.17
C GLU A 356 17.07 35.43 17.72
N GLU A 357 17.29 34.44 16.84
CA GLU A 357 17.50 34.68 15.39
C GLU A 357 16.31 35.39 14.74
N SER A 358 15.09 35.08 15.19
CA SER A 358 13.85 35.53 14.57
C SER A 358 13.26 36.80 15.21
N PHE A 359 13.93 37.36 16.22
CA PHE A 359 13.46 38.54 16.96
C PHE A 359 13.21 39.77 16.06
N VAL A 360 13.93 39.86 14.93
CA VAL A 360 13.82 40.94 13.95
C VAL A 360 12.44 41.06 13.28
N ILE A 361 11.64 39.99 13.25
CA ILE A 361 10.33 39.96 12.61
C ILE A 361 9.29 39.63 13.68
N GLN A 362 8.38 40.57 13.96
CA GLN A 362 7.33 40.40 14.98
C GLN A 362 5.91 40.38 14.40
N LYS A 363 5.69 40.89 13.17
CA LYS A 363 4.37 40.97 12.55
C LYS A 363 4.18 39.89 11.48
N GLN A 364 2.97 39.34 11.38
CA GLN A 364 2.60 38.31 10.39
C GLN A 364 2.84 38.76 8.95
N GLU A 365 2.39 39.96 8.57
CA GLU A 365 2.59 40.49 7.21
C GLU A 365 4.07 40.59 6.81
N VAL A 366 4.94 40.93 7.77
CA VAL A 366 6.38 41.04 7.53
C VAL A 366 6.99 39.66 7.38
N ALA A 367 6.50 38.65 8.12
CA ALA A 367 6.89 37.26 7.96
C ALA A 367 6.48 36.71 6.60
N LEU A 368 5.25 36.99 6.14
CA LEU A 368 4.76 36.59 4.82
C LEU A 368 5.55 37.25 3.69
N ASP A 369 5.85 38.55 3.78
CA ASP A 369 6.72 39.23 2.80
C ASP A 369 8.15 38.65 2.81
N PHE A 370 8.67 38.28 3.99
CA PHE A 370 9.99 37.65 4.12
C PHE A 370 10.07 36.30 3.39
N ILE A 371 9.02 35.50 3.47
CA ILE A 371 8.87 34.22 2.75
C ILE A 371 8.69 34.48 1.24
N GLY A 372 7.78 35.38 0.87
CA GLY A 372 7.47 35.70 -0.52
C GLY A 372 8.68 36.21 -1.32
N ARG A 373 9.54 37.04 -0.72
CA ARG A 373 10.80 37.51 -1.34
C ARG A 373 11.78 36.38 -1.69
N ARG A 374 11.67 35.22 -1.02
CA ARG A 374 12.52 34.04 -1.21
C ARG A 374 11.88 32.99 -2.12
N GLY A 375 10.70 33.30 -2.65
CA GLY A 375 10.01 32.51 -3.66
C GLY A 375 10.67 32.60 -5.04
N SER A 376 9.97 32.06 -6.03
CA SER A 376 10.50 31.92 -7.40
C SER A 376 10.34 33.18 -8.26
N ALA A 377 9.35 34.03 -7.98
CA ALA A 377 9.06 35.24 -8.74
C ALA A 377 9.93 36.42 -8.27
N LYS A 378 10.58 37.09 -9.22
CA LYS A 378 11.35 38.34 -9.01
C LYS A 378 10.48 39.52 -9.50
N ASP A 379 10.60 40.68 -8.87
CA ASP A 379 9.93 41.94 -9.25
C ASP A 379 8.40 41.96 -9.11
N VAL A 380 7.89 41.35 -8.04
CA VAL A 380 6.47 41.31 -7.67
C VAL A 380 6.19 42.32 -6.55
N THR A 381 5.00 42.94 -6.53
CA THR A 381 4.59 43.89 -5.48
C THR A 381 4.59 43.25 -4.08
N LYS A 382 4.59 44.05 -3.02
CA LYS A 382 4.56 43.52 -1.63
C LYS A 382 3.30 42.66 -1.40
N ASP A 383 2.15 43.13 -1.87
CA ASP A 383 0.86 42.48 -1.59
C ASP A 383 0.73 41.16 -2.33
N ASP A 384 1.18 41.10 -3.59
CA ASP A 384 1.22 39.87 -4.35
C ASP A 384 2.20 38.84 -3.76
N ARG A 385 3.33 39.28 -3.19
CA ARG A 385 4.25 38.40 -2.46
C ARG A 385 3.61 37.82 -1.19
N ILE A 386 2.83 38.62 -0.47
CA ILE A 386 2.09 38.17 0.72
C ILE A 386 1.03 37.13 0.32
N ARG A 387 0.23 37.42 -0.71
CA ARG A 387 -0.77 36.46 -1.24
C ARG A 387 -0.11 35.16 -1.70
N TYR A 388 1.01 35.24 -2.42
CA TYR A 388 1.76 34.08 -2.85
C TYR A 388 2.28 33.24 -1.68
N ALA A 389 2.86 33.89 -0.65
CA ALA A 389 3.34 33.20 0.54
C ALA A 389 2.21 32.54 1.34
N ALA A 390 1.08 33.23 1.50
CA ALA A 390 -0.12 32.69 2.15
C ALA A 390 -0.63 31.46 1.38
N GLY A 391 -0.72 31.54 0.05
CA GLY A 391 -1.13 30.41 -0.79
C GLY A 391 -0.20 29.20 -0.68
N ILE A 392 1.12 29.40 -0.54
CA ILE A 392 2.07 28.29 -0.30
C ILE A 392 1.82 27.64 1.07
N LEU A 393 1.70 28.45 2.13
CA LEU A 393 1.47 27.93 3.49
C LEU A 393 0.14 27.17 3.59
N GLN A 394 -0.88 27.63 2.87
CA GLN A 394 -2.19 27.01 2.85
C GLN A 394 -2.25 25.74 1.98
N LYS A 395 -1.71 25.75 0.77
CA LYS A 395 -1.91 24.65 -0.20
C LYS A 395 -0.72 23.70 -0.33
N GLU A 396 0.50 24.16 -0.10
CA GLU A 396 1.72 23.38 -0.38
C GLU A 396 2.43 22.88 0.89
N VAL A 397 2.35 23.61 2.00
CA VAL A 397 2.91 23.17 3.29
C VAL A 397 1.91 22.25 3.99
N LEU A 398 2.37 21.03 4.31
CA LEU A 398 1.63 20.00 5.04
C LEU A 398 0.19 19.78 4.52
N PRO A 399 -0.01 19.52 3.22
CA PRO A 399 -1.34 19.45 2.62
C PRO A 399 -2.24 18.38 3.24
N HIS A 400 -1.69 17.28 3.75
CA HIS A 400 -2.43 16.22 4.46
C HIS A 400 -3.16 16.66 5.75
N VAL A 401 -2.74 17.77 6.38
CA VAL A 401 -3.41 18.32 7.57
C VAL A 401 -4.66 19.12 7.17
N GLY A 402 -4.63 19.71 5.98
CA GLY A 402 -5.72 20.54 5.45
C GLY A 402 -5.21 21.50 4.36
N THR A 403 -6.02 21.65 3.31
CA THR A 403 -5.80 22.62 2.22
C THR A 403 -6.80 23.77 2.21
N GLU A 404 -7.79 23.71 3.09
CA GLU A 404 -8.86 24.70 3.22
C GLU A 404 -8.40 25.95 3.96
N GLU A 405 -9.20 27.01 3.90
CA GLU A 405 -9.01 28.21 4.73
C GLU A 405 -9.24 27.84 6.22
N HIS A 406 -8.58 28.54 7.14
CA HIS A 406 -8.69 28.31 8.60
C HIS A 406 -8.01 27.03 9.13
N CYS A 407 -7.23 26.32 8.32
CA CYS A 407 -6.44 25.17 8.74
C CYS A 407 -5.05 25.54 9.33
N GLU A 408 -4.73 26.83 9.47
CA GLU A 408 -3.42 27.31 9.91
C GLU A 408 -3.09 26.87 11.33
N THR A 409 -4.08 26.85 12.23
CA THR A 409 -3.91 26.42 13.62
C THR A 409 -3.47 24.95 13.70
N LYS A 410 -4.16 24.05 12.98
CA LYS A 410 -3.80 22.62 12.93
C LYS A 410 -2.39 22.42 12.37
N LYS A 411 -2.01 23.19 11.35
CA LYS A 411 -0.63 23.19 10.82
C LYS A 411 0.40 23.71 11.82
N GLY A 412 0.04 24.70 12.63
CA GLY A 412 0.85 25.19 13.75
C GLY A 412 1.18 24.08 14.74
N PHE A 413 0.16 23.34 15.20
CA PHE A 413 0.33 22.19 16.07
C PHE A 413 1.22 21.11 15.45
N PHE A 414 0.97 20.73 14.20
CA PHE A 414 1.79 19.71 13.53
C PHE A 414 3.25 20.15 13.33
N MET A 415 3.47 21.43 12.99
CA MET A 415 4.82 21.99 12.90
C MET A 415 5.51 21.99 14.27
N GLY A 416 4.77 22.31 15.33
CA GLY A 416 5.22 22.21 16.72
C GLY A 416 5.63 20.80 17.10
N TYR A 417 4.79 19.82 16.79
CA TYR A 417 5.05 18.39 16.99
C TYR A 417 6.33 17.93 16.27
N ALA A 418 6.53 18.34 15.01
CA ALA A 418 7.74 17.99 14.28
C ALA A 418 8.99 18.60 14.95
N VAL A 419 8.95 19.87 15.36
CA VAL A 419 10.08 20.48 16.09
C VAL A 419 10.30 19.82 17.44
N HIS A 420 9.23 19.47 18.16
CA HIS A 420 9.28 18.73 19.43
C HIS A 420 10.02 17.41 19.28
N LYS A 421 9.65 16.59 18.27
CA LYS A 421 10.33 15.33 17.97
C LYS A 421 11.83 15.55 17.68
N LEU A 422 12.19 16.62 16.98
CA LEU A 422 13.60 16.95 16.71
C LEU A 422 14.37 17.21 18.01
N LEU A 423 13.78 17.96 18.93
CA LEU A 423 14.38 18.28 20.22
C LEU A 423 14.51 17.05 21.11
N MET A 424 13.49 16.20 21.14
CA MET A 424 13.50 14.91 21.86
C MET A 424 14.65 14.01 21.37
N CYS A 425 14.82 13.85 20.06
CA CYS A 425 15.93 13.09 19.49
C CYS A 425 17.31 13.73 19.77
N LYS A 426 17.39 15.06 19.79
CA LYS A 426 18.64 15.77 20.08
C LYS A 426 19.07 15.62 21.54
N LEU A 427 18.12 15.62 22.47
CA LEU A 427 18.34 15.36 23.90
C LEU A 427 18.59 13.88 24.20
N GLY A 428 18.29 12.98 23.25
CA GLY A 428 18.40 11.54 23.46
C GLY A 428 17.25 10.94 24.27
N ARG A 429 16.11 11.63 24.33
CA ARG A 429 14.87 11.12 24.94
C ARG A 429 14.09 10.20 24.00
N ALA A 430 14.27 10.38 22.69
CA ALA A 430 13.79 9.51 21.64
C ALA A 430 14.96 9.10 20.73
N ASP A 431 14.88 7.90 20.16
CA ASP A 431 15.90 7.38 19.24
C ASP A 431 15.75 7.96 17.82
N GLU A 432 16.73 7.70 16.96
CA GLU A 432 16.60 8.03 15.53
C GLU A 432 15.67 7.05 14.82
N ASP A 433 14.82 7.55 13.91
CA ASP A 433 13.93 6.67 13.16
C ASP A 433 14.73 5.77 12.19
N ASP A 434 14.39 4.48 12.14
CA ASP A 434 15.01 3.55 11.22
C ASP A 434 14.41 3.66 9.80
N ARG A 435 15.28 3.88 8.82
CA ARG A 435 14.93 3.98 7.39
C ARG A 435 14.55 2.64 6.79
N ASP A 436 15.08 1.56 7.36
CA ASP A 436 14.94 0.22 6.80
C ASP A 436 13.76 -0.55 7.37
N HIS A 437 13.18 -0.08 8.49
CA HIS A 437 11.97 -0.61 9.11
C HIS A 437 10.82 -0.76 8.10
N PHE A 438 10.25 -1.96 8.01
CA PHE A 438 9.26 -2.26 6.98
C PHE A 438 7.90 -1.59 7.25
N GLY A 439 7.52 -1.39 8.53
CA GLY A 439 6.32 -0.63 8.91
C GLY A 439 6.30 0.81 8.43
N LYS A 440 7.48 1.42 8.23
CA LYS A 440 7.64 2.77 7.67
C LYS A 440 7.73 2.79 6.15
N LYS A 441 7.44 1.65 5.51
CA LYS A 441 7.38 1.49 4.05
C LYS A 441 5.96 1.13 3.63
N ARG A 442 5.66 1.38 2.36
CA ARG A 442 4.43 0.96 1.67
C ARG A 442 4.80 0.32 0.34
N LEU A 443 3.98 -0.63 -0.10
CA LEU A 443 4.10 -1.31 -1.37
C LEU A 443 3.11 -0.71 -2.37
N ASP A 444 3.64 -0.03 -3.39
CA ASP A 444 2.84 0.40 -4.53
C ASP A 444 2.58 -0.82 -5.44
N LEU A 445 1.34 -1.31 -5.43
CA LEU A 445 0.84 -2.40 -6.27
C LEU A 445 0.30 -1.90 -7.62
N ALA A 446 -0.28 -2.81 -8.41
CA ALA A 446 -0.85 -2.51 -9.73
C ALA A 446 -1.84 -1.33 -9.72
N GLY A 447 -2.74 -1.27 -8.74
CA GLY A 447 -3.75 -0.22 -8.63
C GLY A 447 -3.16 1.18 -8.48
N PRO A 448 -2.45 1.48 -7.36
CA PRO A 448 -1.82 2.79 -7.16
C PRO A 448 -0.86 3.20 -8.28
N LEU A 449 -0.12 2.24 -8.86
CA LEU A 449 0.79 2.52 -9.99
C LEU A 449 0.01 2.90 -11.25
N LEU A 450 -1.06 2.18 -11.60
CA LEU A 450 -1.92 2.50 -12.74
C LEU A 450 -2.71 3.79 -12.50
N GLY A 451 -3.19 4.04 -11.29
CA GLY A 451 -3.84 5.29 -10.90
C GLY A 451 -2.93 6.50 -11.11
N GLY A 452 -1.68 6.42 -10.62
CA GLY A 452 -0.68 7.46 -10.84
C GLY A 452 -0.38 7.72 -12.33
N LEU A 453 -0.35 6.66 -13.15
CA LEU A 453 -0.15 6.78 -14.59
C LEU A 453 -1.37 7.37 -15.31
N PHE A 454 -2.57 6.83 -15.03
CA PHE A 454 -3.84 7.28 -15.58
C PHE A 454 -4.04 8.77 -15.31
N ARG A 455 -3.76 9.23 -14.07
CA ARG A 455 -3.79 10.64 -13.70
C ARG A 455 -2.94 11.53 -14.60
N VAL A 456 -1.71 11.12 -14.93
CA VAL A 456 -0.81 11.89 -15.80
C VAL A 456 -1.37 11.94 -17.23
N LEU A 457 -1.87 10.82 -17.73
CA LEU A 457 -2.45 10.72 -19.07
C LEU A 457 -3.76 11.50 -19.19
N PHE A 458 -4.63 11.42 -18.18
CA PHE A 458 -5.90 12.12 -18.12
C PHE A 458 -5.71 13.63 -18.05
N ARG A 459 -4.80 14.13 -17.21
CA ARG A 459 -4.43 15.56 -17.22
C ARG A 459 -3.95 16.07 -18.57
N LYS A 460 -3.22 15.24 -19.31
CA LYS A 460 -2.76 15.58 -20.67
C LYS A 460 -3.95 15.68 -21.62
N LEU A 461 -4.91 14.75 -21.51
CA LEU A 461 -6.18 14.80 -22.23
C LEU A 461 -6.97 16.08 -21.88
N THR A 462 -7.19 16.36 -20.60
CA THR A 462 -7.90 17.57 -20.11
C THR A 462 -7.28 18.86 -20.66
N LYS A 463 -5.94 18.94 -20.68
CA LYS A 463 -5.22 20.09 -21.27
C LYS A 463 -5.42 20.22 -22.78
N ASP A 464 -5.44 19.10 -23.50
CA ASP A 464 -5.66 19.11 -24.95
C ASP A 464 -7.12 19.42 -25.30
N VAL A 465 -8.09 18.94 -24.51
CA VAL A 465 -9.51 19.30 -24.60
C VAL A 465 -9.69 20.81 -24.35
N ARG A 466 -9.06 21.36 -23.30
CA ARG A 466 -9.06 22.81 -23.03
C ARG A 466 -8.53 23.61 -24.22
N ARG A 467 -7.41 23.17 -24.83
CA ARG A 467 -6.81 23.84 -25.99
C ARG A 467 -7.71 23.74 -27.23
N HIS A 468 -8.39 22.61 -27.43
CA HIS A 468 -9.33 22.45 -28.53
C HIS A 468 -10.57 23.32 -28.35
N LEU A 469 -11.13 23.35 -27.13
CA LEU A 469 -12.25 24.21 -26.76
C LEU A 469 -11.91 25.69 -27.01
N GLN A 470 -10.76 26.18 -26.52
CA GLN A 470 -10.31 27.55 -26.76
C GLN A 470 -10.29 27.89 -28.26
N ARG A 471 -9.69 27.03 -29.10
CA ARG A 471 -9.64 27.25 -30.55
C ARG A 471 -11.02 27.27 -31.21
N CYS A 472 -11.92 26.37 -30.81
CA CYS A 472 -13.29 26.35 -31.33
C CYS A 472 -14.03 27.65 -30.98
N LEU A 473 -13.84 28.14 -29.75
CA LEU A 473 -14.44 29.38 -29.29
C LEU A 473 -13.88 30.61 -30.00
N ASP A 474 -12.56 30.70 -30.16
CA ASP A 474 -11.90 31.82 -30.85
C ASP A 474 -12.28 31.87 -32.34
N GLU A 475 -12.50 30.71 -32.97
CA GLU A 475 -12.95 30.59 -34.36
C GLU A 475 -14.47 30.68 -34.54
N GLY A 476 -15.25 30.74 -33.45
CA GLY A 476 -16.72 30.73 -33.49
C GLY A 476 -17.35 29.43 -34.02
N LYS A 477 -16.64 28.30 -33.93
CA LYS A 477 -17.11 26.98 -34.37
C LYS A 477 -17.79 26.21 -33.23
N HIS A 478 -18.78 25.37 -33.59
CA HIS A 478 -19.39 24.45 -32.63
C HIS A 478 -18.35 23.49 -32.06
N PHE A 479 -18.35 23.33 -30.74
CA PHE A 479 -17.47 22.39 -30.06
C PHE A 479 -18.02 20.97 -30.22
N ASN A 480 -17.20 20.04 -30.74
CA ASN A 480 -17.57 18.63 -30.80
C ASN A 480 -16.73 17.85 -29.79
N VAL A 481 -17.39 17.32 -28.76
CA VAL A 481 -16.74 16.58 -27.66
C VAL A 481 -15.93 15.39 -28.18
N GLY A 482 -16.51 14.58 -29.08
CA GLY A 482 -15.84 13.42 -29.64
C GLY A 482 -14.60 13.77 -30.48
N ALA A 483 -14.58 14.93 -31.14
CA ALA A 483 -13.40 15.41 -31.85
C ALA A 483 -12.31 15.97 -30.92
N ALA A 484 -12.70 16.48 -29.75
CA ALA A 484 -11.80 16.99 -28.73
C ALA A 484 -11.07 15.87 -27.99
N ILE A 485 -11.76 14.75 -27.72
CA ILE A 485 -11.23 13.63 -26.95
C ILE A 485 -10.35 12.76 -27.86
N LYS A 486 -9.03 12.86 -27.64
CA LYS A 486 -8.05 12.01 -28.31
C LYS A 486 -7.80 10.73 -27.52
N SER A 487 -8.46 9.65 -27.94
CA SER A 487 -8.34 8.31 -27.34
C SER A 487 -6.91 7.75 -27.31
N SER A 488 -6.02 8.25 -28.17
CA SER A 488 -4.59 7.89 -28.20
C SER A 488 -3.85 8.22 -26.91
N HIS A 489 -4.24 9.27 -26.17
CA HIS A 489 -3.51 9.65 -24.95
C HIS A 489 -3.56 8.57 -23.88
N ILE A 490 -4.73 7.99 -23.66
CA ILE A 490 -4.93 6.96 -22.63
C ILE A 490 -4.50 5.60 -23.17
N SER A 491 -4.99 5.21 -24.36
CA SER A 491 -4.74 3.89 -24.94
C SER A 491 -3.25 3.65 -25.19
N ASP A 492 -2.57 4.56 -25.89
CA ASP A 492 -1.15 4.39 -26.21
C ASP A 492 -0.25 4.67 -25.01
N GLY A 493 -0.68 5.52 -24.08
CA GLY A 493 0.03 5.81 -22.84
C GLY A 493 0.13 4.58 -21.95
N LEU A 494 -1.01 3.97 -21.60
CA LEU A 494 -1.07 2.75 -20.79
C LEU A 494 -0.34 1.59 -21.48
N LYS A 495 -0.62 1.38 -22.77
CA LYS A 495 0.04 0.33 -23.58
C LYS A 495 1.56 0.49 -23.59
N TYR A 496 2.07 1.71 -23.79
CA TYR A 496 3.51 1.97 -23.84
C TYR A 496 4.19 1.71 -22.50
N SER A 497 3.64 2.23 -21.39
CA SER A 497 4.25 2.08 -20.07
C SER A 497 4.28 0.64 -19.61
N LEU A 498 3.21 -0.12 -19.85
CA LEU A 498 3.17 -1.54 -19.51
C LEU A 498 4.04 -2.40 -20.45
N ALA A 499 4.16 -2.06 -21.73
CA ALA A 499 5.01 -2.81 -22.66
C ALA A 499 6.51 -2.63 -22.38
N THR A 500 6.93 -1.39 -22.11
CA THR A 500 8.35 -1.01 -21.95
C THR A 500 8.84 -1.07 -20.50
N GLY A 501 7.93 -1.02 -19.51
CA GLY A 501 8.28 -0.92 -18.11
C GLY A 501 8.72 0.47 -17.65
N ASN A 502 8.55 1.49 -18.51
CA ASN A 502 8.85 2.89 -18.19
C ASN A 502 7.58 3.62 -17.75
N TRP A 503 7.55 4.05 -16.49
CA TRP A 503 6.42 4.75 -15.89
C TRP A 503 6.61 6.28 -15.99
N GLY A 504 5.65 6.97 -16.61
CA GLY A 504 5.66 8.42 -16.80
C GLY A 504 5.38 8.86 -18.25
N ASP A 505 5.49 10.16 -18.52
CA ASP A 505 5.33 10.68 -19.89
C ASP A 505 6.55 10.30 -20.75
N LYS A 506 6.32 10.11 -22.06
CA LYS A 506 7.36 9.74 -23.02
C LYS A 506 8.45 10.83 -23.03
N GLY A 507 9.63 10.50 -22.46
CA GLY A 507 10.79 11.39 -22.38
C GLY A 507 11.16 11.85 -20.96
N ASN A 508 10.28 11.72 -19.98
CA ASN A 508 10.57 11.99 -18.57
C ASN A 508 10.15 10.79 -17.71
N THR A 509 10.96 9.73 -17.79
CA THR A 509 10.70 8.46 -17.09
C THR A 509 10.96 8.63 -15.60
N SER A 510 9.93 8.47 -14.77
CA SER A 510 10.02 8.59 -13.31
C SER A 510 10.55 7.30 -12.67
N LYS A 511 10.05 6.14 -13.13
CA LYS A 511 10.41 4.82 -12.60
C LYS A 511 10.60 3.85 -13.78
N ALA A 512 11.73 3.14 -13.82
CA ALA A 512 12.02 2.14 -14.84
C ALA A 512 11.98 0.72 -14.24
N GLY A 513 11.56 -0.26 -15.03
CA GLY A 513 11.53 -1.67 -14.65
C GLY A 513 10.32 -2.07 -13.78
N VAL A 514 9.26 -1.26 -13.78
CA VAL A 514 8.02 -1.51 -13.04
C VAL A 514 7.24 -2.67 -13.64
N SER A 515 7.09 -2.69 -14.96
CA SER A 515 6.51 -3.81 -15.72
C SER A 515 7.63 -4.69 -16.29
N GLN A 516 7.49 -6.01 -16.12
CA GLN A 516 8.44 -7.02 -16.58
C GLN A 516 7.71 -8.11 -17.37
N VAL A 517 8.42 -8.83 -18.23
CA VAL A 517 7.83 -9.99 -18.92
C VAL A 517 7.65 -11.11 -17.91
N LEU A 518 6.45 -11.70 -17.84
CA LEU A 518 6.17 -12.80 -16.92
C LEU A 518 7.12 -13.98 -17.19
N ASN A 519 7.63 -14.59 -16.13
CA ASN A 519 8.54 -15.72 -16.26
C ASN A 519 7.73 -17.02 -16.23
N ARG A 520 7.62 -17.68 -17.38
CA ARG A 520 6.90 -18.94 -17.57
C ARG A 520 7.81 -20.18 -17.64
N LEU A 521 9.00 -20.15 -17.02
CA LEU A 521 9.88 -21.33 -17.00
C LEU A 521 9.25 -22.51 -16.25
N THR A 522 8.62 -22.25 -15.10
CA THR A 522 7.89 -23.24 -14.30
C THR A 522 6.70 -22.56 -13.61
N TYR A 523 5.74 -23.37 -13.13
CA TYR A 523 4.59 -22.87 -12.38
C TYR A 523 5.03 -22.05 -11.14
N ALA A 524 5.97 -22.60 -10.36
CA ALA A 524 6.53 -21.93 -9.20
C ALA A 524 7.23 -20.61 -9.57
N SER A 525 7.96 -20.57 -10.70
CA SER A 525 8.60 -19.34 -11.16
C SER A 525 7.60 -18.26 -11.56
N SER A 526 6.43 -18.63 -12.13
CA SER A 526 5.40 -17.66 -12.47
C SER A 526 4.78 -17.05 -11.21
N LEU A 527 4.44 -17.88 -10.22
CA LEU A 527 3.89 -17.42 -8.94
C LEU A 527 4.90 -16.56 -8.15
N SER A 528 6.15 -16.99 -8.06
CA SER A 528 7.23 -16.22 -7.42
C SER A 528 7.39 -14.84 -8.09
N HIS A 529 7.29 -14.76 -9.42
CA HIS A 529 7.37 -13.48 -10.12
C HIS A 529 6.18 -12.55 -9.80
N LEU A 530 4.97 -13.09 -9.66
CA LEU A 530 3.76 -12.32 -9.32
C LEU A 530 3.79 -11.78 -7.88
N ARG A 531 4.53 -12.44 -6.98
CA ARG A 531 4.68 -12.07 -5.56
C ARG A 531 5.97 -11.31 -5.22
N ARG A 532 6.64 -10.78 -6.24
CA ARG A 532 7.89 -10.05 -6.09
C ARG A 532 7.66 -8.60 -5.68
N SER A 533 8.48 -8.10 -4.78
CA SER A 533 8.64 -6.67 -4.48
C SER A 533 10.04 -6.18 -4.86
N ASN A 534 10.14 -4.89 -5.17
CA ASN A 534 11.37 -4.24 -5.59
C ASN A 534 11.59 -2.93 -4.83
N THR A 535 12.75 -2.80 -4.20
CA THR A 535 13.22 -1.54 -3.63
C THR A 535 13.82 -0.66 -4.73
N PRO A 536 13.35 0.58 -4.94
CA PRO A 536 13.78 1.47 -6.02
C PRO A 536 15.14 2.14 -5.73
N LEU A 537 16.18 1.32 -5.59
CA LEU A 537 17.55 1.77 -5.40
C LEU A 537 18.40 1.42 -6.63
N ALA A 538 19.40 2.25 -6.91
CA ALA A 538 20.36 1.96 -7.96
C ALA A 538 21.11 0.65 -7.64
N ARG A 539 21.02 -0.33 -8.56
CA ARG A 539 21.61 -1.67 -8.38
C ARG A 539 23.13 -1.63 -8.17
N THR A 540 23.79 -0.60 -8.70
CA THR A 540 25.25 -0.35 -8.58
C THR A 540 25.67 0.20 -7.21
N GLY A 541 24.71 0.65 -6.38
CA GLY A 541 24.98 1.20 -5.07
C GLY A 541 25.54 0.14 -4.11
N LYS A 542 26.69 0.44 -3.48
CA LYS A 542 27.35 -0.41 -2.47
C LYS A 542 26.81 -0.21 -1.05
N GLN A 543 25.59 0.30 -0.89
CA GLN A 543 24.99 0.47 0.45
C GLN A 543 24.52 -0.89 0.97
N ALA A 544 25.10 -1.34 2.08
CA ALA A 544 24.82 -2.66 2.66
C ALA A 544 23.48 -2.69 3.42
N LYS A 545 23.20 -1.67 4.25
CA LYS A 545 22.00 -1.60 5.11
C LYS A 545 20.68 -1.95 4.40
N PRO A 546 20.30 -1.32 3.27
CA PRO A 546 19.02 -1.63 2.62
C PRO A 546 18.96 -3.02 1.95
N ARG A 547 20.10 -3.72 1.86
CA ARG A 547 20.18 -5.09 1.30
C ARG A 547 20.18 -6.16 2.39
N GLN A 548 20.46 -5.77 3.63
CA GLN A 548 20.47 -6.70 4.76
C GLN A 548 19.04 -7.09 5.11
N LEU A 549 18.88 -8.32 5.61
CA LEU A 549 17.62 -8.74 6.18
C LEU A 549 17.38 -7.95 7.47
N HIS A 550 16.27 -7.22 7.51
CA HIS A 550 15.80 -6.50 8.69
C HIS A 550 14.84 -7.38 9.51
N ASN A 551 14.76 -7.16 10.82
CA ASN A 551 13.94 -7.99 11.72
C ASN A 551 12.44 -7.85 11.43
N SER A 552 11.96 -6.65 11.10
CA SER A 552 10.57 -6.42 10.67
C SER A 552 10.21 -6.97 9.28
N HIS A 553 11.09 -7.78 8.66
CA HIS A 553 10.71 -8.62 7.53
C HIS A 553 10.06 -9.95 7.97
N TRP A 554 10.15 -10.31 9.25
CA TRP A 554 9.60 -11.56 9.79
C TRP A 554 8.10 -11.70 9.46
N GLY A 555 7.68 -12.85 8.95
CA GLY A 555 6.29 -13.11 8.57
C GLY A 555 5.78 -12.38 7.32
N MET A 556 6.49 -11.35 6.84
CA MET A 556 6.06 -10.50 5.72
C MET A 556 6.80 -10.80 4.42
N VAL A 557 8.11 -10.99 4.52
CA VAL A 557 9.01 -11.23 3.39
C VAL A 557 9.80 -12.50 3.64
N CYS A 558 9.96 -13.31 2.59
CA CYS A 558 10.74 -14.53 2.68
C CYS A 558 12.23 -14.19 2.96
N PRO A 559 12.82 -14.75 4.02
CA PRO A 559 14.22 -14.47 4.37
C PRO A 559 15.23 -15.09 3.40
N ALA A 560 14.83 -16.14 2.66
CA ALA A 560 15.73 -16.90 1.78
C ALA A 560 15.58 -16.57 0.29
N GLU A 561 14.42 -16.07 -0.15
CA GLU A 561 14.08 -15.92 -1.57
C GLU A 561 14.47 -14.53 -2.11
N THR A 562 15.75 -14.39 -2.47
CA THR A 562 16.29 -13.20 -3.15
C THR A 562 17.21 -13.63 -4.31
N PRO A 563 17.24 -12.90 -5.44
CA PRO A 563 18.12 -13.27 -6.55
C PRO A 563 19.59 -13.03 -6.20
N GLU A 564 20.47 -13.88 -6.73
CA GLU A 564 21.91 -13.70 -6.63
C GLU A 564 22.42 -12.51 -7.47
N GLY A 565 23.51 -11.87 -7.04
CA GLY A 565 24.21 -10.81 -7.78
C GLY A 565 23.86 -9.38 -7.33
N GLN A 566 23.79 -8.45 -8.28
CA GLN A 566 23.64 -7.01 -8.00
C GLN A 566 22.28 -6.65 -7.37
N ALA A 567 21.28 -7.52 -7.48
CA ALA A 567 19.92 -7.31 -6.99
C ALA A 567 19.65 -7.94 -5.61
N VAL A 568 20.65 -8.60 -4.99
CA VAL A 568 20.53 -9.19 -3.65
C VAL A 568 20.01 -8.16 -2.66
N GLY A 569 18.95 -8.55 -1.94
CA GLY A 569 18.28 -7.75 -0.91
C GLY A 569 17.41 -6.60 -1.42
N LEU A 570 17.53 -6.21 -2.70
CA LEU A 570 16.68 -5.19 -3.33
C LEU A 570 15.42 -5.79 -3.95
N VAL A 571 15.55 -6.99 -4.50
CA VAL A 571 14.42 -7.78 -4.98
C VAL A 571 14.10 -8.81 -3.91
N LYS A 572 12.87 -8.74 -3.42
CA LYS A 572 12.37 -9.59 -2.34
C LYS A 572 11.09 -10.29 -2.79
N ASN A 573 10.73 -11.37 -2.12
CA ASN A 573 9.49 -12.09 -2.38
C ASN A 573 8.68 -12.19 -1.09
N MET A 574 7.38 -12.00 -1.22
CA MET A 574 6.47 -12.03 -0.08
C MET A 574 6.40 -13.42 0.55
N ALA A 575 6.18 -13.47 1.87
CA ALA A 575 5.90 -14.70 2.61
C ALA A 575 4.53 -15.27 2.21
N LEU A 576 4.26 -16.54 2.52
CA LEU A 576 3.08 -17.25 2.01
C LEU A 576 1.75 -16.58 2.39
N MET A 577 1.55 -16.25 3.67
CA MET A 577 0.33 -15.61 4.19
C MET A 577 0.41 -14.08 4.26
N ALA A 578 1.45 -13.47 3.70
CA ALA A 578 1.55 -12.01 3.66
C ALA A 578 0.47 -11.43 2.74
N TYR A 579 -0.34 -10.56 3.31
CA TYR A 579 -1.43 -9.81 2.69
C TYR A 579 -1.03 -8.34 2.52
N ILE A 580 -1.54 -7.66 1.49
CA ILE A 580 -1.31 -6.23 1.30
C ILE A 580 -2.65 -5.52 1.28
N THR A 581 -2.78 -4.47 2.08
CA THR A 581 -4.01 -3.68 2.18
C THR A 581 -4.33 -2.96 0.88
N THR A 582 -5.60 -2.96 0.48
CA THR A 582 -6.10 -2.16 -0.65
C THR A 582 -6.40 -0.72 -0.26
N GLY A 583 -6.60 -0.48 1.05
CA GLY A 583 -6.93 0.82 1.61
C GLY A 583 -8.43 1.01 1.72
N THR A 584 -8.85 1.71 2.76
CA THR A 584 -10.27 1.95 3.08
C THR A 584 -10.48 3.42 3.41
N SER A 585 -11.70 3.91 3.20
CA SER A 585 -12.06 5.28 3.56
C SER A 585 -11.82 5.54 5.04
N GLN A 586 -11.19 6.67 5.37
CA GLN A 586 -10.98 7.11 6.75
C GLN A 586 -12.22 7.72 7.41
N VAL A 587 -13.28 8.02 6.64
CA VAL A 587 -14.49 8.71 7.15
C VAL A 587 -15.14 7.98 8.34
N PRO A 588 -15.40 6.65 8.28
CA PRO A 588 -16.02 5.95 9.42
C PRO A 588 -15.14 5.97 10.69
N VAL A 589 -13.82 5.96 10.51
CA VAL A 589 -12.87 6.05 11.63
C VAL A 589 -12.92 7.44 12.26
N MET A 590 -13.03 8.50 11.47
CA MET A 590 -13.14 9.86 11.97
C MET A 590 -14.46 10.07 12.72
N GLU A 591 -15.58 9.59 12.18
CA GLU A 591 -16.89 9.65 12.83
C GLU A 591 -16.87 8.92 14.18
N PHE A 592 -16.28 7.72 14.24
CA PHE A 592 -16.10 6.99 15.50
C PHE A 592 -15.28 7.78 16.53
N LEU A 593 -14.19 8.43 16.10
CA LEU A 593 -13.36 9.21 17.01
C LEU A 593 -14.11 10.44 17.55
N GLU A 594 -14.88 11.11 16.72
CA GLU A 594 -15.70 12.26 17.15
C GLU A 594 -16.77 11.86 18.18
N GLU A 595 -17.40 10.69 18.01
CA GLU A 595 -18.38 10.15 18.97
C GLU A 595 -17.74 9.69 20.29
N PHE A 596 -16.52 9.15 20.25
CA PHE A 596 -15.82 8.61 21.43
C PHE A 596 -15.14 9.69 22.30
N SER A 597 -15.65 10.93 22.32
CA SER A 597 -15.14 12.04 23.14
C SER A 597 -13.68 12.42 22.88
N THR A 598 -13.23 12.35 21.62
CA THR A 598 -11.92 12.94 21.27
C THR A 598 -12.01 14.46 21.25
N GLU A 599 -11.04 15.13 21.87
CA GLU A 599 -10.99 16.58 21.91
C GLU A 599 -10.25 17.10 20.66
N ASN A 600 -10.91 17.98 19.90
CA ASN A 600 -10.34 18.58 18.68
C ASN A 600 -9.15 19.49 18.99
N LEU A 601 -8.14 19.52 18.11
CA LEU A 601 -6.95 20.37 18.31
C LEU A 601 -7.27 21.87 18.41
N THR A 602 -8.36 22.33 17.80
CA THR A 602 -8.75 23.75 17.81
C THR A 602 -9.25 24.20 19.17
N ASP A 603 -9.72 23.27 20.00
CA ASP A 603 -10.47 23.58 21.22
C ASP A 603 -9.61 23.39 22.48
N ILE A 604 -8.40 22.84 22.32
CA ILE A 604 -7.49 22.50 23.42
C ILE A 604 -6.38 23.53 23.59
N LEU A 605 -5.95 23.72 24.84
CA LEU A 605 -4.72 24.44 25.15
C LEU A 605 -3.53 23.48 25.04
N PRO A 606 -2.38 23.91 24.46
CA PRO A 606 -1.21 23.05 24.32
C PRO A 606 -0.70 22.46 25.65
N SER A 607 -0.91 23.15 26.77
CA SER A 607 -0.53 22.66 28.10
C SER A 607 -1.22 21.36 28.52
N VAL A 608 -2.42 21.07 27.99
CA VAL A 608 -3.18 19.84 28.28
C VAL A 608 -2.48 18.61 27.69
N ILE A 609 -1.68 18.80 26.64
CA ILE A 609 -0.92 17.73 25.98
C ILE A 609 0.18 17.19 26.91
N ALA A 610 0.70 18.03 27.82
CA ALA A 610 1.68 17.62 28.81
C ALA A 610 1.09 16.80 29.97
N GLU A 611 -0.23 16.67 30.06
CA GLU A 611 -0.86 15.87 31.11
C GLU A 611 -0.56 14.38 30.94
N PRO A 612 -0.21 13.65 32.02
CA PRO A 612 0.33 12.29 31.94
C PRO A 612 -0.64 11.23 31.40
N ASN A 613 -1.95 11.50 31.42
CA ASN A 613 -2.97 10.58 30.90
C ASN A 613 -3.44 10.96 29.48
N THR A 614 -2.97 12.09 28.93
CA THR A 614 -3.38 12.57 27.63
C THR A 614 -2.55 11.91 26.53
N CYS A 615 -3.24 11.42 25.51
CA CYS A 615 -2.63 10.74 24.37
C CYS A 615 -3.00 11.45 23.08
N LYS A 616 -2.02 11.59 22.18
CA LYS A 616 -2.20 12.22 20.86
C LYS A 616 -2.76 11.17 19.89
N ILE A 617 -3.80 11.51 19.14
CA ILE A 617 -4.41 10.61 18.17
C ILE A 617 -4.06 11.04 16.75
N PHE A 618 -3.46 10.12 15.99
CA PHE A 618 -3.13 10.29 14.59
C PHE A 618 -3.95 9.35 13.72
N VAL A 619 -4.51 9.86 12.63
CA VAL A 619 -5.17 9.07 11.58
C VAL A 619 -4.47 9.34 10.26
N ASN A 620 -3.90 8.31 9.62
CA ASN A 620 -3.11 8.42 8.39
C ASN A 620 -2.00 9.50 8.46
N GLY A 621 -1.44 9.70 9.66
CA GLY A 621 -0.40 10.69 9.97
C GLY A 621 -0.91 12.12 10.21
N ASN A 622 -2.21 12.39 10.01
CA ASN A 622 -2.82 13.64 10.44
C ASN A 622 -3.09 13.61 11.94
N TRP A 623 -2.74 14.69 12.66
CA TRP A 623 -3.04 14.81 14.08
C TRP A 623 -4.48 15.32 14.23
N VAL A 624 -5.38 14.43 14.67
CA VAL A 624 -6.83 14.69 14.70
C VAL A 624 -7.28 15.28 16.02
N GLY A 625 -6.74 14.77 17.13
CA GLY A 625 -7.20 15.14 18.47
C GLY A 625 -6.30 14.64 19.58
N ILE A 626 -6.78 14.83 20.80
CA ILE A 626 -6.25 14.20 22.01
C ILE A 626 -7.34 13.38 22.70
N HIS A 627 -6.93 12.40 23.49
CA HIS A 627 -7.83 11.61 24.31
C HIS A 627 -7.20 11.27 25.66
N ARG A 628 -8.01 11.31 26.73
CA ARG A 628 -7.54 11.14 28.12
C ARG A 628 -7.53 9.69 28.60
N ASP A 629 -8.22 8.79 27.90
CA ASP A 629 -8.20 7.35 28.19
C ASP A 629 -7.90 6.51 26.94
N PRO A 630 -6.64 6.44 26.48
CA PRO A 630 -6.28 5.67 25.30
C PRO A 630 -6.47 4.16 25.47
N LYS A 631 -6.59 3.63 26.70
CA LYS A 631 -6.75 2.18 26.93
C LYS A 631 -8.13 1.72 26.48
N GLN A 632 -9.17 2.40 26.94
CA GLN A 632 -10.55 2.07 26.56
C GLN A 632 -10.81 2.31 25.07
N LEU A 633 -10.25 3.39 24.51
CA LEU A 633 -10.34 3.68 23.08
C LEU A 633 -9.81 2.52 22.23
N VAL A 634 -8.58 2.06 22.51
CA VAL A 634 -7.95 0.96 21.74
C VAL A 634 -8.69 -0.36 21.93
N HIS A 635 -9.16 -0.66 23.13
CA HIS A 635 -9.94 -1.88 23.39
C HIS A 635 -11.27 -1.89 22.64
N THR A 636 -11.99 -0.77 22.66
CA THR A 636 -13.26 -0.60 21.93
C THR A 636 -13.03 -0.68 20.43
N PHE A 637 -12.02 0.01 19.91
CA PHE A 637 -11.66 0.00 18.50
C PHE A 637 -11.32 -1.41 18.00
N ARG A 638 -10.51 -2.17 18.76
CA ARG A 638 -10.21 -3.57 18.43
C ARG A 638 -11.44 -4.46 18.46
N SER A 639 -12.37 -4.21 19.37
CA SER A 639 -13.64 -4.95 19.43
C SER A 639 -14.49 -4.69 18.20
N LEU A 640 -14.60 -3.43 17.75
CA LEU A 640 -15.31 -3.06 16.52
C LEU A 640 -14.63 -3.65 15.27
N ARG A 641 -13.28 -3.66 15.22
CA ARG A 641 -12.52 -4.31 14.14
C ARG A 641 -12.81 -5.82 14.08
N ARG A 642 -12.88 -6.49 15.24
CA ARG A 642 -13.17 -7.93 15.34
C ARG A 642 -14.62 -8.30 14.99
N MET A 643 -15.54 -7.35 15.04
CA MET A 643 -16.92 -7.50 14.59
C MET A 643 -17.14 -7.08 13.13
N ILE A 644 -16.09 -6.57 12.45
CA ILE A 644 -16.13 -6.03 11.08
C ILE A 644 -17.02 -4.77 10.94
N ASP A 645 -17.33 -4.09 12.04
CA ASP A 645 -17.93 -2.74 11.98
C ASP A 645 -16.90 -1.74 11.42
N ILE A 646 -15.63 -1.94 11.78
CA ILE A 646 -14.47 -1.32 11.16
C ILE A 646 -13.78 -2.39 10.32
N ASP A 647 -13.34 -2.03 9.12
CA ASP A 647 -12.68 -2.96 8.22
C ASP A 647 -11.44 -3.62 8.86
N ALA A 648 -11.28 -4.92 8.62
CA ALA A 648 -10.20 -5.72 9.19
C ALA A 648 -8.79 -5.27 8.72
N GLU A 649 -8.68 -4.50 7.64
CA GLU A 649 -7.42 -3.91 7.18
C GLU A 649 -6.94 -2.73 8.04
N VAL A 650 -7.82 -2.09 8.82
CA VAL A 650 -7.45 -0.91 9.60
C VAL A 650 -6.54 -1.31 10.76
N SER A 651 -5.37 -0.67 10.87
CA SER A 651 -4.46 -0.93 11.99
C SER A 651 -4.55 0.14 13.06
N ILE A 652 -4.29 -0.28 14.30
CA ILE A 652 -4.23 0.59 15.46
C ILE A 652 -2.98 0.27 16.28
N VAL A 653 -2.17 1.31 16.50
CA VAL A 653 -0.90 1.21 17.22
C VAL A 653 -0.94 2.15 18.40
N ARG A 654 -0.67 1.64 19.60
CA ARG A 654 -0.57 2.45 20.82
C ARG A 654 0.86 2.47 21.31
N ASP A 655 1.55 3.57 21.06
CA ASP A 655 2.88 3.83 21.58
C ASP A 655 2.77 4.44 22.99
N ILE A 656 3.16 3.64 23.98
CA ILE A 656 3.11 4.04 25.40
C ILE A 656 4.25 5.02 25.73
N THR A 657 5.36 4.95 25.01
CA THR A 657 6.56 5.74 25.29
C THR A 657 6.39 7.18 24.82
N GLU A 658 5.82 7.36 23.62
CA GLU A 658 5.55 8.67 23.04
C GLU A 658 4.15 9.22 23.41
N SER A 659 3.34 8.43 24.13
CA SER A 659 1.93 8.71 24.43
C SER A 659 1.14 9.05 23.16
N GLU A 660 1.16 8.13 22.19
CA GLU A 660 0.51 8.28 20.88
C GLU A 660 -0.35 7.06 20.54
N VAL A 661 -1.51 7.32 19.93
CA VAL A 661 -2.31 6.33 19.23
C VAL A 661 -2.29 6.68 17.76
N ARG A 662 -1.87 5.74 16.92
CA ARG A 662 -1.76 5.89 15.47
C ARG A 662 -2.70 4.90 14.81
N ILE A 663 -3.55 5.39 13.92
CA ILE A 663 -4.51 4.60 13.16
C ILE A 663 -4.18 4.76 11.68
N TYR A 664 -4.12 3.64 10.95
CA TYR A 664 -3.83 3.62 9.52
C TYR A 664 -4.92 2.90 8.75
N THR A 665 -5.48 3.58 7.75
CA THR A 665 -6.40 3.03 6.75
C THR A 665 -5.77 3.02 5.35
N ASP A 666 -4.50 3.41 5.24
CA ASP A 666 -3.83 3.57 3.95
C ASP A 666 -3.52 2.24 3.25
N ALA A 667 -3.48 2.30 1.92
CA ALA A 667 -3.16 1.18 1.04
C ALA A 667 -1.66 0.85 1.02
N GLY A 668 -1.33 -0.41 0.74
CA GLY A 668 0.04 -0.86 0.56
C GLY A 668 0.78 -1.18 1.86
N ARG A 669 0.08 -1.29 2.99
CA ARG A 669 0.63 -1.91 4.22
C ARG A 669 0.70 -3.41 4.02
N ILE A 670 1.76 -4.03 4.53
CA ILE A 670 1.83 -5.49 4.57
C ILE A 670 1.32 -5.95 5.93
N CYS A 671 0.48 -6.98 5.89
CA CYS A 671 -0.15 -7.57 7.06
C CYS A 671 0.02 -9.09 7.00
N ARG A 672 -0.11 -9.74 8.15
CA ARG A 672 -0.28 -11.19 8.20
C ARG A 672 -1.39 -11.55 9.20
N PRO A 673 -2.14 -12.63 8.93
CA PRO A 673 -3.14 -13.09 9.87
C PRO A 673 -2.49 -13.87 11.03
N LEU A 674 -2.97 -13.62 12.24
CA LEU A 674 -2.57 -14.32 13.47
C LEU A 674 -3.81 -14.77 14.25
N PHE A 675 -3.67 -15.81 15.06
CA PHE A 675 -4.71 -16.21 16.00
C PHE A 675 -4.80 -15.21 17.16
N ILE A 676 -6.03 -14.86 17.55
CA ILE A 676 -6.27 -14.03 18.72
C ILE A 676 -6.13 -14.88 19.99
N VAL A 677 -5.43 -14.35 20.98
CA VAL A 677 -5.30 -14.93 22.32
C VAL A 677 -6.01 -14.04 23.31
N ASN A 678 -6.95 -14.61 24.07
CA ASN A 678 -7.63 -13.96 25.18
C ASN A 678 -7.29 -14.72 26.46
N ASP A 679 -6.74 -14.03 27.46
CA ASP A 679 -6.41 -14.60 28.78
C ASP A 679 -5.59 -15.91 28.72
N MET A 680 -4.54 -15.92 27.87
CA MET A 680 -3.67 -17.09 27.62
C MET A 680 -4.36 -18.28 26.93
N GLU A 681 -5.58 -18.14 26.44
CA GLU A 681 -6.25 -19.13 25.62
C GLU A 681 -6.46 -18.65 24.18
N LEU A 682 -6.37 -19.57 23.22
CA LEU A 682 -6.76 -19.29 21.85
C LEU A 682 -8.27 -19.05 21.76
N ALA A 683 -8.64 -18.01 21.01
CA ALA A 683 -10.03 -17.72 20.67
C ALA A 683 -10.62 -18.80 19.75
N ILE A 684 -9.80 -19.34 18.82
CA ILE A 684 -10.18 -20.47 17.98
C ILE A 684 -10.22 -21.77 18.81
N LYS A 685 -11.31 -22.53 18.67
CA LYS A 685 -11.52 -23.81 19.34
C LYS A 685 -11.68 -24.94 18.33
N LYS A 686 -11.62 -26.19 18.79
CA LYS A 686 -11.67 -27.37 17.90
C LYS A 686 -13.00 -27.54 17.16
N ARG A 687 -14.09 -27.00 17.70
CA ARG A 687 -15.39 -26.94 17.01
C ARG A 687 -15.30 -26.16 15.69
N HIS A 688 -14.57 -25.05 15.68
CA HIS A 688 -14.40 -24.20 14.49
C HIS A 688 -13.63 -24.93 13.42
N ILE A 689 -12.60 -25.68 13.82
CA ILE A 689 -11.77 -26.48 12.92
C ILE A 689 -12.57 -27.62 12.30
N SER A 690 -13.39 -28.30 13.11
CA SER A 690 -14.29 -29.35 12.64
C SER A 690 -15.33 -28.82 11.63
N ALA A 691 -15.83 -27.60 11.87
CA ALA A 691 -16.75 -26.90 10.97
C ALA A 691 -16.07 -26.42 9.67
N LEU A 692 -14.79 -26.00 9.72
CA LEU A 692 -14.00 -25.67 8.51
C LEU A 692 -13.79 -26.91 7.62
N GLN A 693 -13.52 -28.06 8.24
CA GLN A 693 -13.31 -29.33 7.53
C GLN A 693 -14.61 -29.94 6.98
N GLY A 694 -15.78 -29.36 7.31
CA GLY A 694 -17.08 -29.87 6.87
C GLY A 694 -17.43 -31.24 7.46
N ILE A 695 -16.84 -31.59 8.61
CA ILE A 695 -17.08 -32.88 9.30
C ILE A 695 -18.38 -32.83 10.09
N SER A 696 -18.81 -31.64 10.53
CA SER A 696 -20.11 -31.45 11.19
C SER A 696 -21.25 -31.42 10.17
N THR A 697 -22.14 -32.42 10.21
CA THR A 697 -23.29 -32.54 9.30
C THR A 697 -24.39 -31.49 9.52
N ASP A 698 -24.43 -30.85 10.70
CA ASP A 698 -25.53 -29.96 11.10
C ASP A 698 -25.20 -28.46 10.97
N GLN A 699 -23.96 -28.09 10.63
CA GLN A 699 -23.53 -26.69 10.54
C GLN A 699 -23.03 -26.32 9.14
N LYS A 700 -23.25 -25.05 8.77
CA LYS A 700 -22.70 -24.46 7.55
C LYS A 700 -21.17 -24.56 7.60
N GLN A 701 -20.55 -25.03 6.52
CA GLN A 701 -19.10 -25.01 6.37
C GLN A 701 -18.61 -23.57 6.53
N LEU A 702 -17.73 -23.34 7.50
CA LEU A 702 -17.13 -22.03 7.73
C LEU A 702 -16.14 -21.69 6.61
N THR A 703 -16.07 -20.42 6.25
CA THR A 703 -15.08 -19.85 5.32
C THR A 703 -14.02 -19.07 6.08
N TRP A 704 -12.92 -18.68 5.42
CA TRP A 704 -11.92 -17.82 6.03
C TRP A 704 -12.53 -16.46 6.40
N THR A 705 -13.41 -15.91 5.57
CA THR A 705 -14.19 -14.71 5.92
C THR A 705 -14.99 -14.89 7.19
N ASP A 706 -15.65 -16.04 7.40
CA ASP A 706 -16.42 -16.28 8.62
C ASP A 706 -15.52 -16.28 9.87
N LEU A 707 -14.29 -16.81 9.79
CA LEU A 707 -13.32 -16.77 10.89
C LEU A 707 -12.89 -15.33 11.27
N LEU A 708 -12.83 -14.43 10.28
CA LEU A 708 -12.60 -13.01 10.51
C LEU A 708 -13.82 -12.36 11.15
N MET A 709 -15.04 -12.68 10.69
CA MET A 709 -16.29 -12.10 11.23
C MET A 709 -16.54 -12.53 12.68
N GLU A 710 -16.15 -13.76 13.05
CA GLU A 710 -16.23 -14.26 14.43
C GLU A 710 -15.10 -13.72 15.33
N GLY A 711 -14.13 -12.96 14.80
CA GLY A 711 -13.03 -12.42 15.57
C GLY A 711 -12.08 -13.50 16.12
N LEU A 712 -11.83 -14.56 15.35
CA LEU A 712 -10.91 -15.65 15.73
C LEU A 712 -9.47 -15.41 15.23
N VAL A 713 -9.37 -14.72 14.10
CA VAL A 713 -8.12 -14.33 13.43
C VAL A 713 -8.13 -12.83 13.18
N GLU A 714 -6.94 -12.22 13.26
CA GLU A 714 -6.76 -10.78 13.10
C GLU A 714 -5.60 -10.51 12.14
N TYR A 715 -5.77 -9.55 11.23
CA TYR A 715 -4.65 -9.07 10.40
C TYR A 715 -3.83 -8.07 11.19
N ILE A 716 -2.55 -8.38 11.38
CA ILE A 716 -1.61 -7.51 12.07
C ILE A 716 -0.60 -6.98 11.06
N ASP A 717 -0.43 -5.65 11.04
CA ASP A 717 0.57 -4.98 10.22
C ASP A 717 1.90 -4.84 10.97
N THR A 718 2.98 -4.57 10.22
CA THR A 718 4.33 -4.41 10.79
C THR A 718 4.50 -3.29 11.83
N GLU A 719 3.57 -2.33 11.95
CA GLU A 719 3.66 -1.32 13.03
C GLU A 719 2.90 -1.77 14.29
N GLU A 720 1.75 -2.42 14.11
CA GLU A 720 1.00 -3.03 15.21
C GLU A 720 1.80 -4.17 15.84
N GLU A 721 2.58 -4.92 15.05
CA GLU A 721 3.47 -5.98 15.52
C GLU A 721 4.41 -5.54 16.64
N GLU A 722 4.97 -4.33 16.57
CA GLU A 722 5.88 -3.76 17.58
C GLU A 722 5.21 -3.60 18.96
N THR A 723 3.87 -3.55 19.00
CA THR A 723 3.10 -3.43 20.25
C THR A 723 2.46 -4.74 20.71
N THR A 724 2.52 -5.78 19.88
CA THR A 724 1.91 -7.10 20.16
C THR A 724 2.92 -8.09 20.72
N MET A 725 2.45 -9.04 21.52
CA MET A 725 3.25 -10.16 22.00
C MET A 725 2.73 -11.45 21.38
N ILE A 726 3.55 -12.07 20.52
CA ILE A 726 3.14 -13.20 19.68
C ILE A 726 3.77 -14.50 20.21
N ALA A 727 2.94 -15.50 20.51
CA ALA A 727 3.39 -16.86 20.82
C ALA A 727 3.75 -17.62 19.54
N MET A 728 4.80 -18.44 19.55
CA MET A 728 5.27 -19.16 18.37
C MET A 728 4.47 -20.43 18.10
N GLU A 729 4.11 -21.15 19.17
CA GLU A 729 3.27 -22.34 19.09
C GLU A 729 2.12 -22.24 20.10
N PRO A 730 0.96 -22.86 19.83
CA PRO A 730 -0.13 -22.97 20.81
C PRO A 730 0.30 -23.58 22.15
N LYS A 731 1.32 -24.45 22.15
CA LYS A 731 1.89 -25.07 23.35
C LYS A 731 2.55 -24.05 24.29
N ASP A 732 3.08 -22.96 23.76
CA ASP A 732 3.73 -21.91 24.56
C ASP A 732 2.71 -21.15 25.44
N LEU A 733 1.41 -21.31 25.15
CA LEU A 733 0.31 -20.73 25.93
C LEU A 733 -0.12 -21.63 27.10
N ASP A 734 0.24 -22.92 27.07
CA ASP A 734 -0.16 -23.88 28.08
C ASP A 734 0.68 -23.70 29.36
N LEU A 735 0.03 -23.19 30.41
CA LEU A 735 0.63 -22.98 31.73
C LEU A 735 1.01 -24.29 32.44
N SER A 736 0.56 -25.45 31.94
CA SER A 736 0.83 -26.75 32.55
C SER A 736 2.19 -27.35 32.17
N GLU A 737 2.77 -26.98 31.01
CA GLU A 737 4.02 -27.55 30.51
C GLU A 737 5.30 -26.81 31.00
N GLY A 738 5.16 -25.70 31.72
CA GLY A 738 6.29 -24.96 32.32
C GLY A 738 5.95 -23.52 32.71
N GLU A 739 6.94 -22.78 33.24
CA GLU A 739 6.80 -21.32 33.38
C GLU A 739 6.92 -20.68 31.99
N PRO A 740 5.85 -20.06 31.46
CA PRO A 740 5.93 -19.41 30.16
C PRO A 740 6.87 -18.19 30.24
N TYR A 741 7.54 -17.88 29.13
CA TYR A 741 8.39 -16.68 29.04
C TYR A 741 7.62 -15.39 29.33
N SER A 742 6.34 -15.34 28.93
CA SER A 742 5.43 -14.24 29.19
C SER A 742 4.02 -14.76 29.47
N THR A 743 3.27 -14.05 30.29
CA THR A 743 1.84 -14.34 30.56
C THR A 743 0.92 -13.34 29.86
N THR A 744 1.46 -12.49 28.99
CA THR A 744 0.74 -11.39 28.34
C THR A 744 0.77 -11.52 26.82
N TYR A 745 0.67 -12.74 26.30
CA TYR A 745 0.53 -12.98 24.87
C TYR A 745 -0.80 -12.40 24.38
N THR A 746 -0.75 -11.69 23.25
CA THR A 746 -1.93 -11.12 22.60
C THR A 746 -2.34 -11.90 21.36
N HIS A 747 -1.38 -12.53 20.69
CA HIS A 747 -1.60 -13.32 19.49
C HIS A 747 -0.75 -14.59 19.49
N CYS A 748 -1.06 -15.50 18.59
CA CYS A 748 -0.26 -16.70 18.32
C CYS A 748 -0.07 -16.87 16.81
N GLU A 749 1.12 -17.31 16.40
CA GLU A 749 1.42 -17.68 15.02
C GLU A 749 0.54 -18.85 14.58
N ILE A 750 0.00 -18.79 13.36
CA ILE A 750 -0.81 -19.90 12.83
C ILE A 750 0.09 -21.12 12.60
N HIS A 751 1.19 -20.93 11.88
CA HIS A 751 2.24 -21.94 11.73
C HIS A 751 3.57 -21.29 11.31
N PRO A 752 4.70 -21.60 11.96
CA PRO A 752 5.99 -20.95 11.67
C PRO A 752 6.49 -21.09 10.22
N SER A 753 6.07 -22.11 9.48
CA SER A 753 6.47 -22.29 8.07
C SER A 753 5.92 -21.22 7.12
N MET A 754 4.91 -20.46 7.54
CA MET A 754 4.26 -19.44 6.71
C MET A 754 5.16 -18.23 6.43
N ILE A 755 6.28 -18.09 7.15
CA ILE A 755 7.32 -17.10 6.85
C ILE A 755 8.02 -17.34 5.50
N LEU A 756 8.03 -18.58 5.01
CA LEU A 756 8.69 -18.91 3.76
C LEU A 756 7.92 -18.35 2.56
N GLY A 757 8.64 -18.08 1.47
CA GLY A 757 8.07 -17.76 0.16
C GLY A 757 7.76 -19.01 -0.65
N ILE A 758 7.25 -18.83 -1.87
CA ILE A 758 6.81 -19.93 -2.75
C ILE A 758 7.98 -20.86 -3.12
N CYS A 759 9.14 -20.31 -3.49
CA CYS A 759 10.27 -21.16 -3.89
C CYS A 759 10.98 -21.77 -2.68
N ALA A 760 10.84 -21.18 -1.50
CA ALA A 760 11.44 -21.68 -0.28
C ALA A 760 10.61 -22.81 0.35
N SER A 761 9.29 -22.81 0.18
CA SER A 761 8.39 -23.82 0.77
C SER A 761 8.52 -25.21 0.14
N ILE A 762 9.01 -25.29 -1.09
CA ILE A 762 9.27 -26.55 -1.81
C ILE A 762 10.61 -27.20 -1.44
N ILE A 763 11.42 -26.57 -0.59
CA ILE A 763 12.67 -27.14 -0.10
C ILE A 763 12.36 -28.04 1.09
N PRO A 764 12.66 -29.36 1.03
CA PRO A 764 12.46 -30.24 2.17
C PRO A 764 13.43 -29.89 3.30
N PHE A 765 12.91 -29.87 4.53
CA PHE A 765 13.67 -29.60 5.78
C PHE A 765 14.57 -28.36 5.72
N PRO A 766 14.03 -27.17 5.37
CA PRO A 766 14.84 -25.97 5.12
C PRO A 766 15.61 -25.50 6.36
N ILE A 767 15.10 -25.82 7.56
CA ILE A 767 15.67 -25.48 8.87
C ILE A 767 17.00 -26.21 9.14
N THR A 768 17.19 -27.41 8.57
CA THR A 768 18.40 -28.23 8.78
C THR A 768 19.55 -27.85 7.83
N ILE A 769 19.26 -27.00 6.84
CA ILE A 769 20.22 -26.59 5.81
C ILE A 769 20.90 -25.30 6.25
N LYS A 770 22.24 -25.23 6.11
CA LYS A 770 22.99 -23.99 6.40
C LYS A 770 22.42 -22.83 5.59
N VAL A 771 22.15 -21.71 6.27
CA VAL A 771 21.56 -20.47 5.72
C VAL A 771 22.16 -19.98 4.39
N PRO A 772 23.48 -20.07 4.08
CA PRO A 772 23.96 -19.67 2.76
C PRO A 772 23.56 -20.62 1.61
N VAL A 773 23.15 -21.86 1.89
CA VAL A 773 22.80 -22.86 0.87
C VAL A 773 21.34 -22.74 0.43
N THR A 774 20.44 -22.27 1.29
CA THR A 774 19.03 -22.06 0.96
C THR A 774 18.81 -20.96 -0.09
N PRO A 775 19.39 -19.74 0.01
CA PRO A 775 19.37 -18.73 -1.04
C PRO A 775 20.09 -19.14 -2.32
N ILE A 776 21.01 -20.12 -2.26
CA ILE A 776 21.62 -20.68 -3.48
C ILE A 776 20.62 -21.59 -4.17
N LYS A 777 20.00 -22.53 -3.46
CA LYS A 777 19.03 -23.49 -4.02
C LYS A 777 17.79 -22.81 -4.64
N VAL A 778 17.29 -21.75 -4.03
CA VAL A 778 16.06 -21.07 -4.46
C VAL A 778 16.11 -20.56 -5.93
N PRO A 779 17.16 -19.85 -6.39
CA PRO A 779 17.38 -19.55 -7.80
C PRO A 779 17.44 -20.79 -8.72
N TRP A 780 18.02 -21.91 -8.28
CA TRP A 780 18.05 -23.15 -9.08
C TRP A 780 16.66 -23.78 -9.23
N VAL A 781 15.83 -23.69 -8.20
CA VAL A 781 14.44 -24.19 -8.20
C VAL A 781 13.49 -23.29 -9.03
N SER A 782 13.91 -22.07 -9.36
CA SER A 782 13.21 -21.25 -10.38
C SER A 782 13.56 -21.65 -11.83
N ARG A 783 14.52 -22.55 -12.03
CA ARG A 783 15.00 -23.02 -13.35
C ARG A 783 14.97 -24.55 -13.62
N PRO A 784 14.11 -25.38 -13.00
CA PRO A 784 13.96 -26.77 -13.43
C PRO A 784 13.22 -26.81 -14.77
N TRP A 785 13.50 -27.84 -15.57
CA TRP A 785 12.81 -28.09 -16.83
C TRP A 785 11.60 -29.00 -16.55
N GLU A 786 10.40 -28.43 -16.44
CA GLU A 786 9.16 -29.18 -16.17
C GLU A 786 7.95 -28.61 -16.93
N PHE A 787 6.80 -29.30 -16.89
CA PHE A 787 5.55 -28.87 -17.53
C PHE A 787 5.04 -27.55 -16.93
N THR A 788 4.83 -26.55 -17.78
CA THR A 788 4.42 -25.19 -17.36
C THR A 788 2.91 -24.98 -17.38
N HIS A 789 2.21 -25.54 -18.37
CA HIS A 789 0.74 -25.57 -18.46
C HIS A 789 0.26 -26.82 -19.22
N ARG A 790 -0.95 -27.30 -18.90
CA ARG A 790 -1.58 -28.47 -19.54
C ARG A 790 -2.08 -28.20 -20.98
N THR A 791 -1.98 -26.97 -21.48
CA THR A 791 -2.65 -26.52 -22.72
C THR A 791 -1.97 -26.97 -24.03
N ILE A 792 -1.06 -27.94 -23.99
CA ILE A 792 -0.48 -28.52 -25.20
C ILE A 792 -1.26 -29.79 -25.55
N LYS A 793 -2.22 -29.67 -26.48
CA LYS A 793 -2.80 -30.84 -27.15
C LYS A 793 -1.70 -31.51 -27.99
N PHE A 794 -1.07 -32.54 -27.44
CA PHE A 794 -0.35 -33.51 -28.26
C PHE A 794 -1.35 -34.60 -28.69
N GLU A 795 -1.53 -34.75 -30.01
CA GLU A 795 -2.14 -35.95 -30.58
C GLU A 795 -1.26 -37.15 -30.22
N TRP A 796 -1.82 -38.08 -29.46
CA TRP A 796 -1.12 -39.25 -28.96
C TRP A 796 -0.91 -40.28 -30.09
N THR A 797 0.33 -40.44 -30.55
CA THR A 797 0.80 -41.71 -31.11
C THR A 797 1.44 -42.57 -30.01
N PRO A 798 0.99 -43.81 -29.78
CA PRO A 798 1.32 -44.61 -28.58
C PRO A 798 2.68 -45.32 -28.68
N TRP A 799 3.77 -44.57 -28.89
CA TRP A 799 5.13 -45.15 -28.98
C TRP A 799 6.14 -44.56 -28.00
N LEU A 800 5.83 -43.47 -27.28
CA LEU A 800 6.77 -42.85 -26.34
C LEU A 800 6.62 -43.30 -24.87
N MET A 801 5.53 -44.00 -24.52
CA MET A 801 5.25 -44.38 -23.13
C MET A 801 6.03 -45.63 -22.65
N CYS A 802 6.74 -46.34 -23.54
CA CYS A 802 7.41 -47.59 -23.20
C CYS A 802 8.89 -47.44 -22.78
N CYS A 803 9.52 -46.28 -22.97
CA CYS A 803 10.96 -46.11 -22.74
C CYS A 803 11.34 -45.42 -21.41
N ILE A 804 10.38 -44.91 -20.63
CA ILE A 804 10.67 -44.12 -19.41
C ILE A 804 10.43 -44.90 -18.11
N ILE A 805 9.87 -46.11 -18.16
CA ILE A 805 9.56 -46.91 -16.95
C ILE A 805 10.67 -47.92 -16.57
N HIS A 806 11.76 -48.03 -17.34
CA HIS A 806 12.88 -48.95 -17.03
C HIS A 806 14.26 -48.31 -17.23
N LYS A 807 14.67 -47.48 -16.26
CA LYS A 807 16.06 -47.22 -15.81
C LYS A 807 16.11 -45.84 -15.15
N SER A 808 15.97 -45.79 -13.82
CA SER A 808 16.59 -44.81 -12.90
C SER A 808 16.03 -44.99 -11.48
N LEU A 809 16.20 -46.19 -10.94
CA LEU A 809 16.18 -46.44 -9.50
C LEU A 809 17.30 -47.45 -9.27
N PHE A 810 18.16 -47.15 -8.30
CA PHE A 810 19.46 -47.77 -7.98
C PHE A 810 20.71 -47.17 -8.65
N VAL A 811 21.67 -46.85 -7.76
CA VAL A 811 23.04 -46.33 -7.96
C VAL A 811 23.18 -44.80 -7.98
N LEU A 812 23.13 -44.19 -6.78
CA LEU A 812 23.96 -43.02 -6.39
C LEU A 812 23.80 -42.72 -4.88
N LEU A 813 24.18 -43.68 -4.03
CA LEU A 813 24.20 -43.48 -2.57
C LEU A 813 25.47 -44.02 -1.87
N VAL A 814 26.53 -44.37 -2.61
CA VAL A 814 27.81 -44.74 -1.99
C VAL A 814 28.96 -44.20 -2.81
N GLN A 815 29.46 -43.05 -2.36
CA GLN A 815 30.82 -42.51 -2.47
C GLN A 815 30.63 -41.01 -2.44
N TRP A 816 31.09 -40.37 -1.36
CA TRP A 816 31.64 -39.02 -1.28
C TRP A 816 32.02 -38.83 0.20
N SER A 817 32.95 -39.66 0.63
CA SER A 817 33.77 -39.45 1.82
C SER A 817 35.21 -39.41 1.34
N SER A 818 35.96 -38.40 1.78
CA SER A 818 37.40 -38.17 1.54
C SER A 818 37.74 -37.21 0.38
N PHE A 819 37.58 -35.90 0.63
CA PHE A 819 38.53 -34.91 0.12
C PHE A 819 38.86 -33.91 1.23
N THR A 820 40.05 -34.05 1.79
CA THR A 820 40.73 -33.13 2.70
C THR A 820 41.06 -31.83 1.96
N PHE A 821 40.54 -30.70 2.44
CA PHE A 821 40.94 -29.37 1.98
C PHE A 821 42.33 -29.04 2.56
N VAL A 822 43.32 -28.95 1.69
CA VAL A 822 44.62 -28.33 1.99
C VAL A 822 44.44 -26.81 1.93
N SER A 823 44.72 -26.16 3.05
CA SER A 823 44.80 -24.71 3.23
C SER A 823 45.91 -24.10 2.38
N CYS A 824 45.60 -23.03 1.64
CA CYS A 824 46.61 -22.11 1.08
C CYS A 824 46.20 -20.67 1.45
N PRO A 825 47.12 -19.82 1.96
CA PRO A 825 46.79 -18.56 2.60
C PRO A 825 46.60 -17.41 1.60
N VAL A 826 45.68 -16.51 1.93
CA VAL A 826 45.43 -15.26 1.20
C VAL A 826 46.46 -14.22 1.63
N VAL A 827 47.14 -13.62 0.64
CA VAL A 827 47.77 -12.29 0.73
C VAL A 827 46.80 -11.27 0.15
#